data_AF-A0A8H7TRS3-F1
#
_entry.id   AF-A0A8H7TRS3-F1
#
_cell.length_a   1.000
_cell.length_b   1.000
_cell.length_c   1.000
_cell.angle_alpha   90.00
_cell.angle_beta   90.00
_cell.angle_gamma   90.00
#
_symmetry.space_group_name_H-M   'P 1'
#
loop_
_entity.id
_entity.type
_entity.pdbx_description
1 polymer ?
#
loop_
_entity_poly.entity_id
_entity_poly.type
_entity_poly.pdbx_seq_one_letter_code
_entity_poly.pdbx_strand_id
1 'polypeptide(L)'
;MRYRDPGFDLDWDFKYEKGHCLNSLGQLKFEINRSTLLNSSASVPKAVKRVHEVYEKPTFMSSIIANDVKQGSLGDCWFMAGLTALANVEDGIRRLCVAHNTKIGIYGFVFYRDGEWIYSIVDDKLYLKSPSWDLPSKQRDLLEQIDREDVEKHYRKTYQTGSKALFFAQNVEQNETWVPLIEKAYAKAHGDYASLSGGWIGEGLEDLSGGVTTELFTSDILDLDEFWENEMLKVNQEFLFGCSTGVMEHGYGERNGISEAHAYVVMDARTLKSGQRLVKLRNPWGKIREGLWEGPWSDGSKEWTTEVQKELGHKFGSDSVFWISFEDMIQKYSLIERTRLFRDTDWRCCQRWIGADVPWKPDYHEKFQIKLTEDSPLILTLSQLDRKYFKGLSGQYSFRLHFRLHNQDSPDAEDYIVRSHGNFLTYRSVSVELPDMPAGNYSVYVKVVGERNSKLQSVEEVVKQELKGRVENEKLAQVGHAYDLAHSKAWDHINKVAKVRKRTEQNKASSFRQKERRRAWEKRHLNREASRKQGEKNKDKKQKRRDDWNDDQRKKAEAEAAAEAAAASKAAEEEKAQLKPKEEDVSNKEEPDAKSNSSDEKADDKSGQGQGSESTGSPQFTPKSEDSTIVIVASDKKQEVPPVDGSPPPVNPAPQPQPQEEKVQRPQKPLLKYDSDGDSSDSPVEDWDEIYSSDDMVRKPRIAPQQPPQPRDDYDTEEEKMPDPWNAVCIVGIRVYSKDANLELRTVIEGGELLEGGMGEKGAADLDNAQANAGGSRLEDKERPSSYPSVIRRDGGLLTPGDMSAMMREYLRIDSGSSSMVNTPGAATPLEGETKRL
;
A
#
# COMPACT_ATOMS: atom_id res chain seq x y z
N MET A 1 38.28 6.75 -22.61
CA MET A 1 37.04 6.16 -23.18
C MET A 1 35.86 6.98 -22.72
N ARG A 2 34.78 7.06 -23.52
CA ARG A 2 33.54 7.73 -23.11
C ARG A 2 32.77 6.84 -22.13
N TYR A 3 32.05 7.46 -21.20
CA TYR A 3 31.19 6.74 -20.27
C TYR A 3 29.99 6.14 -21.00
N ARG A 4 29.56 4.99 -20.52
CA ARG A 4 28.38 4.27 -20.99
C ARG A 4 27.63 3.84 -19.75
N ASP A 5 26.34 4.15 -19.71
CA ASP A 5 25.51 3.80 -18.58
C ASP A 5 25.07 2.33 -18.68
N PRO A 6 25.57 1.41 -17.84
CA PRO A 6 25.25 -0.01 -17.97
C PRO A 6 23.79 -0.32 -17.57
N GLY A 7 23.17 0.51 -16.72
CA GLY A 7 21.80 0.30 -16.24
C GLY A 7 20.73 0.99 -17.10
N PHE A 8 21.13 1.81 -18.07
CA PHE A 8 20.22 2.57 -18.93
C PHE A 8 20.84 2.83 -20.33
N ASP A 9 21.34 1.76 -20.96
CA ASP A 9 22.06 1.83 -22.22
C ASP A 9 21.12 1.87 -23.43
N LEU A 10 20.72 3.09 -23.81
CA LEU A 10 19.81 3.31 -24.95
C LEU A 10 20.25 2.63 -26.24
N ASP A 11 21.56 2.51 -26.50
CA ASP A 11 22.05 1.99 -27.78
C ASP A 11 21.92 0.47 -27.89
N TRP A 12 22.27 -0.28 -26.84
CA TRP A 12 22.11 -1.75 -26.86
C TRP A 12 20.64 -2.14 -26.69
N ASP A 13 19.91 -1.42 -25.82
CA ASP A 13 18.48 -1.63 -25.64
C ASP A 13 17.72 -1.46 -26.97
N PHE A 14 18.10 -0.44 -27.76
CA PHE A 14 17.50 -0.19 -29.07
C PHE A 14 17.97 -1.17 -30.14
N LYS A 15 19.27 -1.48 -30.23
CA LYS A 15 19.82 -2.40 -31.26
C LYS A 15 19.36 -3.85 -31.11
N TYR A 16 19.08 -4.28 -29.88
CA TYR A 16 18.52 -5.60 -29.61
C TYR A 16 16.98 -5.60 -29.57
N GLU A 17 16.35 -4.49 -29.95
CA GLU A 17 14.88 -4.38 -30.01
C GLU A 17 14.21 -4.72 -28.65
N LYS A 18 14.92 -4.52 -27.52
CA LYS A 18 14.42 -4.81 -26.17
C LYS A 18 13.42 -3.75 -25.71
N GLY A 19 13.76 -2.46 -25.90
CA GLY A 19 12.90 -1.32 -25.56
C GLY A 19 12.64 -1.13 -24.07
N HIS A 20 13.49 -1.64 -23.18
CA HIS A 20 13.38 -1.51 -21.72
C HIS A 20 13.53 -0.06 -21.24
N CYS A 21 14.33 0.76 -21.94
CA CYS A 21 14.47 2.18 -21.65
C CYS A 21 13.30 3.03 -22.17
N LEU A 22 12.50 2.48 -23.09
CA LEU A 22 11.40 3.18 -23.75
C LEU A 22 10.04 2.83 -23.16
N ASN A 23 9.83 1.58 -22.75
CA ASN A 23 8.52 1.05 -22.36
C ASN A 23 8.48 0.61 -20.89
N SER A 24 7.29 0.75 -20.29
CA SER A 24 7.00 0.28 -18.94
C SER A 24 6.67 -1.22 -18.92
N LEU A 25 6.68 -1.84 -17.74
CA LEU A 25 6.30 -3.23 -17.58
C LEU A 25 4.82 -3.45 -17.99
N GLY A 26 4.53 -4.53 -18.71
CA GLY A 26 3.19 -4.87 -19.18
C GLY A 26 2.58 -4.00 -20.30
N GLN A 27 3.18 -2.86 -20.66
CA GLN A 27 2.60 -1.94 -21.65
C GLN A 27 3.65 -1.44 -22.67
N LEU A 28 3.37 -1.65 -23.95
CA LEU A 28 4.20 -1.19 -25.07
C LEU A 28 3.62 0.10 -25.66
N LYS A 29 4.27 1.24 -25.42
CA LYS A 29 3.94 2.54 -26.05
C LYS A 29 4.73 2.73 -27.35
N PHE A 30 5.99 2.32 -27.35
CA PHE A 30 6.90 2.40 -28.48
C PHE A 30 7.23 0.98 -28.94
N GLU A 31 6.61 0.58 -30.05
CA GLU A 31 6.81 -0.74 -30.61
C GLU A 31 8.07 -0.73 -31.49
N ILE A 32 9.13 -1.40 -31.04
CA ILE A 32 10.42 -1.45 -31.72
C ILE A 32 10.49 -2.78 -32.47
N ASN A 33 10.12 -2.76 -33.74
CA ASN A 33 10.27 -3.91 -34.62
C ASN A 33 10.66 -3.44 -36.02
N ARG A 34 11.14 -4.35 -36.86
CA ARG A 34 11.59 -4.00 -38.20
C ARG A 34 10.54 -3.24 -39.03
N SER A 35 9.25 -3.59 -38.91
CA SER A 35 8.18 -2.90 -39.64
C SER A 35 7.96 -1.46 -39.17
N THR A 36 7.95 -1.21 -37.86
CA THR A 36 7.75 0.14 -37.32
C THR A 36 8.96 1.03 -37.55
N LEU A 37 10.18 0.48 -37.43
CA LEU A 37 11.43 1.21 -37.66
C LEU A 37 11.59 1.66 -39.13
N LEU A 38 11.15 0.84 -40.09
CA LEU A 38 11.15 1.19 -41.51
C LEU A 38 10.01 2.13 -41.91
N ASN A 39 8.94 2.18 -41.11
CA ASN A 39 7.80 3.04 -41.40
C ASN A 39 8.13 4.51 -41.07
N SER A 40 8.18 5.36 -42.09
CA SER A 40 8.40 6.80 -41.93
C SER A 40 7.33 7.48 -41.08
N SER A 41 6.08 7.01 -41.08
CA SER A 41 4.96 7.61 -40.33
C SER A 41 4.81 7.11 -38.89
N ALA A 42 5.52 6.04 -38.50
CA ALA A 42 5.48 5.55 -37.13
C ALA A 42 6.18 6.55 -36.18
N SER A 43 5.48 6.91 -35.10
CA SER A 43 5.99 7.80 -34.04
C SER A 43 6.80 7.02 -33.02
N VAL A 44 7.95 6.48 -33.46
CA VAL A 44 8.90 5.75 -32.62
C VAL A 44 10.32 6.29 -32.85
N PRO A 45 11.21 6.22 -31.85
CA PRO A 45 12.63 6.49 -32.05
C PRO A 45 13.22 5.62 -33.16
N LYS A 46 14.14 6.16 -33.97
CA LYS A 46 14.68 5.45 -35.15
C LYS A 46 16.20 5.26 -35.11
N ALA A 47 16.89 5.99 -34.25
CA ALA A 47 18.32 5.81 -34.02
C ALA A 47 18.71 6.32 -32.63
N VAL A 48 19.89 5.93 -32.18
CA VAL A 48 20.55 6.43 -30.96
C VAL A 48 21.93 6.91 -31.33
N LYS A 49 22.28 8.13 -30.94
CA LYS A 49 23.63 8.69 -31.10
C LYS A 49 24.05 9.50 -29.90
N ARG A 50 25.36 9.71 -29.74
CA ARG A 50 25.91 10.58 -28.70
C ARG A 50 25.84 12.05 -29.10
N VAL A 51 25.86 12.92 -28.11
CA VAL A 51 25.87 14.39 -28.28
C VAL A 51 26.88 14.84 -29.35
N HIS A 52 28.13 14.40 -29.31
CA HIS A 52 29.14 14.82 -30.30
C HIS A 52 28.88 14.37 -31.75
N GLU A 53 28.00 13.40 -31.98
CA GLU A 53 27.62 12.92 -33.31
C GLU A 53 26.36 13.64 -33.83
N VAL A 54 25.59 14.24 -32.93
CA VAL A 54 24.37 14.99 -33.21
C VAL A 54 24.66 16.48 -33.32
N TYR A 55 25.63 17.00 -32.58
CA TYR A 55 25.90 18.43 -32.48
C TYR A 55 27.30 18.77 -33.00
N GLU A 56 27.41 19.81 -33.83
CA GLU A 56 28.71 20.28 -34.34
C GLU A 56 29.56 20.92 -33.24
N LYS A 57 28.93 21.73 -32.37
CA LYS A 57 29.57 22.44 -31.26
C LYS A 57 28.68 22.39 -30.02
N PRO A 58 28.55 21.23 -29.35
CA PRO A 58 27.64 21.07 -28.24
C PRO A 58 28.03 21.97 -27.06
N THR A 59 27.04 22.67 -26.52
CA THR A 59 27.12 23.42 -25.26
C THR A 59 26.21 22.76 -24.22
N PHE A 60 26.61 22.90 -22.95
CA PHE A 60 25.85 22.35 -21.83
C PHE A 60 25.76 23.39 -20.71
N MET A 61 24.52 23.78 -20.41
CA MET A 61 24.15 24.81 -19.44
C MET A 61 24.90 26.15 -19.61
N SER A 62 25.22 26.49 -20.86
CA SER A 62 25.96 27.71 -21.19
C SER A 62 25.12 28.96 -20.93
N SER A 63 23.88 28.92 -21.40
CA SER A 63 22.80 29.86 -21.07
C SER A 63 21.55 29.05 -20.76
N ILE A 64 20.97 29.27 -19.59
CA ILE A 64 19.71 28.63 -19.20
C ILE A 64 18.63 29.66 -19.41
N ILE A 65 17.89 29.50 -20.50
CA ILE A 65 16.78 30.37 -20.86
C ILE A 65 15.53 29.53 -20.79
N ALA A 66 14.55 29.94 -20.00
CA ALA A 66 13.30 29.20 -19.87
C ALA A 66 12.60 29.00 -21.22
N ASN A 67 12.67 30.01 -22.11
CA ASN A 67 12.15 29.95 -23.48
C ASN A 67 12.83 28.91 -24.40
N ASP A 68 13.90 28.26 -23.95
CA ASP A 68 14.64 27.28 -24.74
C ASP A 68 14.08 25.85 -24.63
N VAL A 69 13.20 25.56 -23.65
CA VAL A 69 12.62 24.22 -23.46
C VAL A 69 11.61 23.91 -24.54
N LYS A 70 11.77 22.80 -25.28
CA LYS A 70 10.80 22.39 -26.30
C LYS A 70 10.45 20.91 -26.19
N GLN A 71 9.17 20.63 -26.08
CA GLN A 71 8.66 19.27 -26.01
C GLN A 71 8.96 18.47 -27.30
N GLY A 72 9.22 17.17 -27.10
CA GLY A 72 9.43 16.20 -28.16
C GLY A 72 8.15 15.50 -28.62
N SER A 73 8.29 14.23 -28.99
CA SER A 73 7.20 13.37 -29.44
C SER A 73 6.49 12.61 -28.29
N LEU A 74 6.88 12.88 -27.05
CA LEU A 74 6.30 12.29 -25.84
C LEU A 74 5.26 13.22 -25.22
N GLY A 75 4.24 12.66 -24.57
CA GLY A 75 3.17 13.41 -23.90
C GLY A 75 3.55 13.84 -22.48
N ASP A 76 4.69 14.48 -22.30
CA ASP A 76 5.28 14.88 -21.01
C ASP A 76 5.29 16.42 -20.84
N CYS A 77 4.28 17.08 -21.39
CA CYS A 77 4.12 18.53 -21.33
C CYS A 77 4.19 19.09 -19.91
N TRP A 78 3.66 18.34 -18.93
CA TRP A 78 3.72 18.67 -17.51
C TRP A 78 5.14 18.82 -16.97
N PHE A 79 6.06 17.93 -17.39
CA PHE A 79 7.46 17.97 -16.98
C PHE A 79 8.22 19.08 -17.71
N MET A 80 7.97 19.26 -19.01
CA MET A 80 8.54 20.39 -19.79
C MET A 80 8.08 21.75 -19.25
N ALA A 81 6.83 21.84 -18.82
CA ALA A 81 6.27 23.00 -18.12
C ALA A 81 7.01 23.23 -16.79
N GLY A 82 7.20 22.18 -15.98
CA GLY A 82 7.98 22.25 -14.75
C GLY A 82 9.41 22.76 -14.96
N LEU A 83 10.13 22.22 -15.95
CA LEU A 83 11.47 22.69 -16.33
C LEU A 83 11.48 24.15 -16.76
N THR A 84 10.46 24.57 -17.51
CA THR A 84 10.31 25.96 -17.94
C THR A 84 10.14 26.89 -16.75
N ALA A 85 9.26 26.55 -15.80
CA ALA A 85 9.02 27.40 -14.64
C ALA A 85 10.28 27.49 -13.76
N LEU A 86 10.93 26.35 -13.50
CA LEU A 86 12.16 26.32 -12.70
C LEU A 86 13.34 27.04 -13.38
N ALA A 87 13.38 27.08 -14.72
CA ALA A 87 14.38 27.84 -15.46
C ALA A 87 14.25 29.37 -15.32
N ASN A 88 13.08 29.89 -14.90
CA ASN A 88 12.93 31.31 -14.54
C ASN A 88 13.41 31.62 -13.12
N VAL A 89 13.60 30.60 -12.29
CA VAL A 89 14.13 30.77 -10.93
C VAL A 89 15.66 30.83 -11.00
N GLU A 90 16.23 31.82 -10.33
CA GLU A 90 17.69 31.97 -10.23
C GLU A 90 18.33 30.69 -9.68
N ASP A 91 19.31 30.18 -10.42
CA ASP A 91 20.01 28.91 -10.19
C ASP A 91 19.12 27.66 -10.06
N GLY A 92 17.83 27.73 -10.39
CA GLY A 92 16.88 26.62 -10.25
C GLY A 92 17.33 25.35 -10.97
N ILE A 93 17.57 25.45 -12.27
CA ILE A 93 18.04 24.33 -13.10
C ILE A 93 19.49 23.96 -12.80
N ARG A 94 20.33 24.93 -12.41
CA ARG A 94 21.75 24.66 -12.11
C ARG A 94 21.90 23.72 -10.91
N ARG A 95 21.02 23.85 -9.91
CA ARG A 95 20.98 22.98 -8.73
C ARG A 95 20.68 21.51 -9.06
N LEU A 96 19.95 21.25 -10.14
CA LEU A 96 19.67 19.88 -10.57
C LEU A 96 20.91 19.17 -11.09
N CYS A 97 21.91 19.89 -11.63
CA CYS A 97 23.12 19.31 -12.19
C CYS A 97 24.31 19.51 -11.25
N VAL A 98 24.61 18.48 -10.46
CA VAL A 98 25.63 18.54 -9.41
C VAL A 98 27.04 18.29 -9.96
N ALA A 99 27.18 17.40 -10.97
CA ALA A 99 28.47 17.11 -11.58
C ALA A 99 28.31 16.65 -13.04
N HIS A 100 29.23 17.07 -13.90
CA HIS A 100 29.25 16.64 -15.30
C HIS A 100 30.65 16.71 -15.93
N ASN A 101 30.86 15.94 -17.00
CA ASN A 101 32.05 16.00 -17.84
C ASN A 101 31.68 15.74 -19.31
N THR A 102 31.63 16.80 -20.10
CA THR A 102 31.25 16.76 -21.52
C THR A 102 32.24 16.00 -22.40
N LYS A 103 33.53 15.93 -22.03
CA LYS A 103 34.54 15.17 -22.79
C LYS A 103 34.33 13.66 -22.66
N ILE A 104 33.95 13.20 -21.48
CA ILE A 104 33.68 11.79 -21.20
C ILE A 104 32.24 11.42 -21.59
N GLY A 105 31.29 12.36 -21.53
CA GLY A 105 29.85 12.08 -21.60
C GLY A 105 29.24 11.67 -20.24
N ILE A 106 29.91 12.10 -19.16
CA ILE A 106 29.49 12.29 -17.76
C ILE A 106 28.32 13.21 -17.41
N TYR A 107 27.16 12.78 -16.94
CA TYR A 107 26.21 13.72 -16.33
C TYR A 107 25.53 13.12 -15.10
N GLY A 108 25.49 13.87 -14.00
CA GLY A 108 24.80 13.50 -12.77
C GLY A 108 23.79 14.56 -12.36
N PHE A 109 22.55 14.14 -12.25
CA PHE A 109 21.42 14.98 -11.88
C PHE A 109 20.81 14.55 -10.56
N VAL A 110 20.11 15.45 -9.89
CA VAL A 110 19.32 15.15 -8.68
C VAL A 110 17.85 15.48 -8.91
N PHE A 111 16.96 14.69 -8.31
CA PHE A 111 15.51 14.87 -8.33
C PHE A 111 14.97 14.59 -6.93
N TYR A 112 13.86 15.22 -6.58
CA TYR A 112 13.15 14.95 -5.35
C TYR A 112 12.11 13.86 -5.59
N ARG A 113 12.08 12.85 -4.73
CA ARG A 113 11.10 11.76 -4.82
C ARG A 113 10.75 11.25 -3.44
N ASP A 114 9.46 11.12 -3.15
CA ASP A 114 8.97 10.50 -1.91
C ASP A 114 9.67 11.05 -0.65
N GLY A 115 9.92 12.36 -0.59
CA GLY A 115 10.50 13.02 0.58
C GLY A 115 12.03 13.06 0.66
N GLU A 116 12.75 12.56 -0.35
CA GLU A 116 14.22 12.58 -0.38
C GLU A 116 14.77 12.97 -1.75
N TRP A 117 15.96 13.55 -1.76
CA TRP A 117 16.71 13.78 -3.01
C TRP A 117 17.41 12.50 -3.46
N ILE A 118 17.10 12.08 -4.67
CA ILE A 118 17.75 10.97 -5.35
C ILE A 118 18.67 11.52 -6.44
N TYR A 119 19.68 10.74 -6.84
CA TYR A 119 20.55 11.09 -7.95
C TYR A 119 20.35 10.12 -9.13
N SER A 120 20.56 10.64 -10.34
CA SER A 120 20.50 9.90 -11.61
C SER A 120 21.73 10.25 -12.44
N ILE A 121 22.59 9.26 -12.66
CA ILE A 121 23.80 9.40 -13.48
C ILE A 121 23.51 8.81 -14.86
N VAL A 122 23.76 9.58 -15.93
CA VAL A 122 23.47 9.18 -17.32
C VAL A 122 24.63 9.46 -18.26
N ASP A 123 24.67 8.71 -19.37
CA ASP A 123 25.56 9.01 -20.50
C ASP A 123 24.94 10.00 -21.51
N ASP A 124 25.72 10.42 -22.52
CA ASP A 124 25.35 11.44 -23.52
C ASP A 124 24.63 10.91 -24.77
N LYS A 125 24.07 9.69 -24.73
CA LYS A 125 23.29 9.14 -25.85
C LYS A 125 21.86 9.63 -25.86
N LEU A 126 21.33 9.97 -27.04
CA LEU A 126 19.99 10.49 -27.23
C LEU A 126 19.31 9.79 -28.41
N TYR A 127 17.98 9.69 -28.33
CA TYR A 127 17.12 9.14 -29.39
C TYR A 127 16.86 10.16 -30.50
N LEU A 128 16.86 9.70 -31.75
CA LEU A 128 16.65 10.50 -32.96
C LEU A 128 15.35 10.12 -33.66
N LYS A 129 14.75 11.11 -34.35
CA LYS A 129 13.54 10.93 -35.18
C LYS A 129 13.81 10.16 -36.47
N SER A 130 15.02 10.28 -37.00
CA SER A 130 15.40 9.73 -38.30
C SER A 130 16.35 8.55 -38.12
N PRO A 131 16.29 7.52 -38.99
CA PRO A 131 17.22 6.39 -38.94
C PRO A 131 18.69 6.81 -39.10
N SER A 132 19.60 5.90 -38.78
CA SER A 132 21.00 6.03 -39.17
C SER A 132 21.18 5.95 -40.68
N TRP A 133 22.14 6.68 -41.25
CA TRP A 133 22.46 6.61 -42.68
C TRP A 133 22.76 5.18 -43.15
N ASP A 134 23.43 4.41 -42.30
CA ASP A 134 23.78 3.01 -42.55
C ASP A 134 22.56 2.07 -42.60
N LEU A 135 21.40 2.53 -42.15
CA LEU A 135 20.15 1.78 -42.19
C LEU A 135 19.31 2.19 -43.41
N PRO A 136 18.60 1.24 -44.05
CA PRO A 136 17.71 1.54 -45.17
C PRO A 136 16.59 2.49 -44.69
N SER A 137 16.39 3.58 -45.43
CA SER A 137 15.34 4.55 -45.12
C SER A 137 14.83 5.24 -46.38
N LYS A 138 13.52 5.54 -46.43
CA LYS A 138 12.93 6.27 -47.56
C LYS A 138 13.60 7.63 -47.79
N GLN A 139 14.03 8.29 -46.71
CA GLN A 139 14.72 9.58 -46.78
C GLN A 139 16.08 9.46 -47.49
N ARG A 140 16.80 8.35 -47.27
CA ARG A 140 18.04 8.04 -47.98
C ARG A 140 17.75 7.75 -49.46
N ASP A 141 16.80 6.87 -49.75
CA ASP A 141 16.44 6.52 -51.14
C ASP A 141 16.02 7.75 -51.95
N LEU A 142 15.23 8.65 -51.35
CA LEU A 142 14.82 9.92 -51.98
C LEU A 142 15.98 10.88 -52.21
N LEU A 143 16.96 10.92 -51.29
CA LEU A 143 18.13 11.79 -51.43
C LEU A 143 19.14 11.25 -52.44
N GLU A 144 19.30 9.92 -52.54
CA GLU A 144 20.14 9.27 -53.55
C GLU A 144 19.58 9.44 -54.98
N GLN A 145 18.28 9.65 -55.14
CA GLN A 145 17.66 10.00 -56.44
C GLN A 145 17.97 11.43 -56.90
N ILE A 146 18.43 12.30 -55.99
CA ILE A 146 18.81 13.67 -56.30
C ILE A 146 20.32 13.68 -56.55
N ASP A 147 20.73 14.04 -57.77
CA ASP A 147 22.14 14.11 -58.18
C ASP A 147 22.88 15.26 -57.47
N ARG A 148 23.19 15.07 -56.18
CA ARG A 148 23.95 15.98 -55.32
C ARG A 148 25.26 15.34 -54.91
N GLU A 149 26.32 16.15 -54.86
CA GLU A 149 27.59 15.74 -54.27
C GLU A 149 27.43 15.45 -52.76
N ASP A 150 28.03 14.36 -52.29
CA ASP A 150 28.03 13.90 -50.89
C ASP A 150 26.64 13.80 -50.22
N VAL A 151 25.76 12.97 -50.81
CA VAL A 151 24.40 12.66 -50.30
C VAL A 151 24.38 12.32 -48.81
N GLU A 152 25.37 11.55 -48.33
CA GLU A 152 25.49 11.18 -46.91
C GLU A 152 25.68 12.40 -45.99
N LYS A 153 26.61 13.30 -46.36
CA LYS A 153 26.89 14.50 -45.56
C LYS A 153 25.64 15.40 -45.52
N HIS A 154 24.92 15.47 -46.63
CA HIS A 154 23.66 16.19 -46.71
C HIS A 154 22.57 15.56 -45.83
N TYR A 155 22.47 14.22 -45.81
CA TYR A 155 21.55 13.48 -44.95
C TYR A 155 21.84 13.76 -43.48
N ARG A 156 23.10 13.60 -43.05
CA ARG A 156 23.52 13.81 -41.66
C ARG A 156 23.22 15.24 -41.21
N LYS A 157 23.54 16.22 -42.05
CA LYS A 157 23.28 17.65 -41.77
C LYS A 157 21.78 17.96 -41.66
N THR A 158 20.94 17.32 -42.47
CA THR A 158 19.50 17.61 -42.52
C THR A 158 18.70 16.88 -41.45
N TYR A 159 19.00 15.60 -41.22
CA TYR A 159 18.15 14.70 -40.43
C TYR A 159 18.75 14.24 -39.11
N GLN A 160 20.06 14.41 -38.92
CA GLN A 160 20.77 13.89 -37.74
C GLN A 160 21.56 14.94 -36.97
N THR A 161 21.51 16.21 -37.39
CA THR A 161 22.28 17.30 -36.76
C THR A 161 21.37 18.28 -36.03
N GLY A 162 21.76 18.66 -34.82
CA GLY A 162 21.10 19.66 -33.98
C GLY A 162 19.87 19.16 -33.21
N SER A 163 19.37 20.01 -32.33
CA SER A 163 18.23 19.73 -31.43
C SER A 163 16.98 19.23 -32.17
N LYS A 164 16.72 19.70 -33.40
CA LYS A 164 15.57 19.28 -34.23
C LYS A 164 15.56 17.78 -34.57
N ALA A 165 16.74 17.16 -34.61
CA ALA A 165 16.89 15.74 -34.94
C ALA A 165 16.44 14.81 -33.80
N LEU A 166 16.36 15.32 -32.56
CA LEU A 166 16.00 14.54 -31.37
C LEU A 166 14.53 14.12 -31.39
N PHE A 167 14.26 12.90 -30.92
CA PHE A 167 12.89 12.37 -30.85
C PHE A 167 12.10 12.92 -29.66
N PHE A 168 12.76 13.01 -28.51
CA PHE A 168 12.21 13.51 -27.25
C PHE A 168 12.49 15.01 -27.08
N ALA A 169 12.53 15.52 -25.86
CA ALA A 169 12.71 16.94 -25.59
C ALA A 169 13.98 17.50 -26.24
N GLN A 170 13.91 18.79 -26.55
CA GLN A 170 14.94 19.48 -27.32
C GLN A 170 15.08 20.92 -26.82
N ASN A 171 16.25 21.51 -27.06
CA ASN A 171 16.44 22.94 -26.93
C ASN A 171 15.96 23.66 -28.22
N VAL A 172 15.49 24.90 -28.12
CA VAL A 172 15.22 25.76 -29.28
C VAL A 172 16.54 26.11 -29.96
N GLU A 173 17.55 26.46 -29.16
CA GLU A 173 18.94 26.61 -29.56
C GLU A 173 19.50 25.25 -30.04
N GLN A 174 20.15 25.25 -31.21
CA GLN A 174 20.47 24.01 -31.90
C GLN A 174 21.68 23.27 -31.33
N ASN A 175 22.48 23.92 -30.49
CA ASN A 175 23.71 23.37 -29.92
C ASN A 175 23.64 23.09 -28.41
N GLU A 176 22.59 23.56 -27.75
CA GLU A 176 22.41 23.40 -26.31
C GLU A 176 21.80 22.02 -25.99
N THR A 177 22.25 21.39 -24.90
CA THR A 177 21.96 19.97 -24.62
C THR A 177 21.35 19.69 -23.25
N TRP A 178 21.07 20.73 -22.45
CA TRP A 178 20.65 20.53 -21.06
C TRP A 178 19.24 19.92 -20.94
N VAL A 179 18.29 20.31 -21.80
CA VAL A 179 16.91 19.80 -21.77
C VAL A 179 16.84 18.29 -22.05
N PRO A 180 17.38 17.77 -23.18
CA PRO A 180 17.32 16.34 -23.46
C PRO A 180 18.06 15.47 -22.44
N LEU A 181 19.15 16.00 -21.85
CA LEU A 181 19.91 15.27 -20.84
C LEU A 181 19.18 15.21 -19.50
N ILE A 182 18.50 16.28 -19.08
CA ILE A 182 17.66 16.26 -17.87
C ILE A 182 16.46 15.33 -18.07
N GLU A 183 15.75 15.41 -19.20
CA GLU A 183 14.63 14.51 -19.51
C GLU A 183 15.07 13.05 -19.51
N LYS A 184 16.24 12.73 -20.07
CA LYS A 184 16.80 11.38 -20.01
C LYS A 184 17.08 10.93 -18.57
N ALA A 185 17.69 11.79 -17.76
CA ALA A 185 17.99 11.48 -16.37
C ALA A 185 16.71 11.27 -15.55
N TYR A 186 15.67 12.04 -15.84
CA TYR A 186 14.34 11.90 -15.26
C TYR A 186 13.64 10.62 -15.71
N ALA A 187 13.70 10.29 -17.01
CA ALA A 187 13.20 9.01 -17.54
C ALA A 187 13.90 7.82 -16.86
N LYS A 188 15.22 7.87 -16.66
CA LYS A 188 15.95 6.85 -15.90
C LYS A 188 15.50 6.79 -14.44
N ALA A 189 15.27 7.95 -13.81
CA ALA A 189 14.81 8.04 -12.42
C ALA A 189 13.41 7.44 -12.23
N HIS A 190 12.54 7.51 -13.26
CA HIS A 190 11.21 6.88 -13.30
C HIS A 190 11.18 5.53 -14.03
N GLY A 191 12.33 4.99 -14.43
CA GLY A 191 12.49 3.65 -15.02
C GLY A 191 12.48 3.58 -16.55
N ASP A 192 11.75 4.46 -17.25
CA ASP A 192 11.70 4.55 -18.73
C ASP A 192 11.02 5.84 -19.23
N TYR A 193 11.11 6.11 -20.53
CA TYR A 193 10.46 7.26 -21.16
C TYR A 193 8.92 7.17 -21.18
N ALA A 194 8.32 5.99 -21.39
CA ALA A 194 6.85 5.85 -21.44
C ALA A 194 6.18 6.17 -20.10
N SER A 195 6.90 6.00 -18.99
CA SER A 195 6.44 6.35 -17.64
C SER A 195 6.22 7.85 -17.44
N LEU A 196 6.90 8.70 -18.21
CA LEU A 196 6.73 10.16 -18.17
C LEU A 196 5.48 10.66 -18.94
N SER A 197 4.85 9.79 -19.74
CA SER A 197 3.66 10.17 -20.51
C SER A 197 2.46 10.40 -19.59
N GLY A 198 1.96 11.63 -19.58
CA GLY A 198 0.83 12.07 -18.75
C GLY A 198 1.22 12.35 -17.30
N GLY A 199 0.84 13.52 -16.79
CA GLY A 199 1.15 13.97 -15.44
C GLY A 199 0.67 15.39 -15.21
N TRP A 200 0.93 15.89 -14.01
CA TRP A 200 0.50 17.20 -13.51
C TRP A 200 1.71 18.11 -13.32
N ILE A 201 1.61 19.40 -13.67
CA ILE A 201 2.77 20.31 -13.65
C ILE A 201 3.32 20.41 -12.24
N GLY A 202 2.43 20.44 -11.24
CA GLY A 202 2.74 20.41 -9.82
C GLY A 202 3.62 19.23 -9.45
N GLU A 203 3.25 18.02 -9.88
CA GLU A 203 4.06 16.83 -9.61
C GLU A 203 5.49 16.98 -10.13
N GLY A 204 5.64 17.53 -11.34
CA GLY A 204 6.95 17.77 -11.96
C GLY A 204 7.74 18.84 -11.23
N LEU A 205 7.08 19.90 -10.76
CA LEU A 205 7.70 20.96 -9.97
C LEU A 205 8.15 20.47 -8.59
N GLU A 206 7.35 19.67 -7.91
CA GLU A 206 7.75 19.02 -6.66
C GLU A 206 8.98 18.15 -6.88
N ASP A 207 9.03 17.36 -7.97
CA ASP A 207 10.18 16.48 -8.25
C ASP A 207 11.44 17.25 -8.66
N LEU A 208 11.29 18.43 -9.28
CA LEU A 208 12.40 19.27 -9.69
C LEU A 208 12.91 20.20 -8.59
N SER A 209 12.07 20.58 -7.63
CA SER A 209 12.39 21.63 -6.65
C SER A 209 12.34 21.19 -5.19
N GLY A 210 11.64 20.09 -4.89
CA GLY A 210 11.26 19.66 -3.54
C GLY A 210 10.16 20.50 -2.88
N GLY A 211 9.59 21.46 -3.63
CA GLY A 211 8.49 22.32 -3.20
C GLY A 211 7.21 21.55 -2.88
N VAL A 212 6.18 22.29 -2.49
CA VAL A 212 4.85 21.74 -2.18
C VAL A 212 3.82 22.33 -3.12
N THR A 213 3.09 21.48 -3.84
CA THR A 213 2.03 21.93 -4.73
C THR A 213 0.65 21.81 -4.09
N THR A 214 -0.19 22.81 -4.34
CA THR A 214 -1.61 22.82 -4.07
C THR A 214 -2.38 23.02 -5.38
N GLU A 215 -3.43 22.22 -5.59
CA GLU A 215 -4.38 22.41 -6.68
C GLU A 215 -5.42 23.47 -6.31
N LEU A 216 -5.60 24.47 -7.17
CA LEU A 216 -6.56 25.55 -7.01
C LEU A 216 -7.48 25.58 -8.24
N PHE A 217 -8.79 25.43 -8.03
CA PHE A 217 -9.76 25.67 -9.08
C PHE A 217 -10.05 27.16 -9.17
N THR A 218 -10.10 27.70 -10.38
CA THR A 218 -10.42 29.12 -10.58
C THR A 218 -11.82 29.48 -10.09
N SER A 219 -12.74 28.52 -10.01
CA SER A 219 -14.06 28.68 -9.39
C SER A 219 -14.03 28.87 -7.87
N ASP A 220 -12.96 28.40 -7.22
CA ASP A 220 -12.85 28.36 -5.77
C ASP A 220 -12.08 29.59 -5.23
N ILE A 221 -11.51 30.41 -6.13
CA ILE A 221 -10.84 31.66 -5.79
C ILE A 221 -11.90 32.75 -5.60
N LEU A 222 -12.23 33.05 -4.35
CA LEU A 222 -13.25 34.04 -4.00
C LEU A 222 -12.76 35.48 -4.13
N ASP A 223 -11.52 35.74 -3.70
CA ASP A 223 -10.89 37.07 -3.75
C ASP A 223 -9.76 37.08 -4.78
N LEU A 224 -10.05 37.69 -5.93
CA LEU A 224 -9.11 37.81 -7.04
C LEU A 224 -8.03 38.87 -6.78
N ASP A 225 -8.31 39.87 -5.94
CA ASP A 225 -7.36 40.93 -5.59
C ASP A 225 -6.32 40.38 -4.62
N GLU A 226 -6.76 39.64 -3.60
CA GLU A 226 -5.86 38.99 -2.64
C GLU A 226 -4.98 37.94 -3.34
N PHE A 227 -5.57 37.10 -4.20
CA PHE A 227 -4.80 36.12 -4.97
C PHE A 227 -3.76 36.78 -5.88
N TRP A 228 -4.09 37.93 -6.47
CA TRP A 228 -3.16 38.69 -7.29
C TRP A 228 -1.97 39.22 -6.46
N GLU A 229 -2.26 39.90 -5.36
CA GLU A 229 -1.25 40.60 -4.55
C GLU A 229 -0.37 39.64 -3.74
N ASN A 230 -0.97 38.63 -3.10
CA ASN A 230 -0.28 37.75 -2.17
C ASN A 230 0.40 36.57 -2.87
N GLU A 231 -0.07 36.16 -4.05
CA GLU A 231 0.41 34.96 -4.75
C GLU A 231 0.97 35.26 -6.14
N MET A 232 0.15 35.75 -7.08
CA MET A 232 0.56 35.86 -8.50
C MET A 232 1.76 36.79 -8.70
N LEU A 233 1.80 37.94 -8.02
CA LEU A 233 2.93 38.89 -8.09
C LEU A 233 4.25 38.32 -7.55
N LYS A 234 4.20 37.21 -6.80
CA LYS A 234 5.37 36.54 -6.22
C LYS A 234 5.83 35.34 -7.07
N VAL A 235 5.39 35.25 -8.32
CA VAL A 235 5.85 34.23 -9.27
C VAL A 235 7.38 34.25 -9.45
N ASN A 236 7.99 33.08 -9.56
CA ASN A 236 9.43 32.83 -9.61
C ASN A 236 10.23 33.24 -8.35
N GLN A 237 9.58 33.83 -7.35
CA GLN A 237 10.18 34.21 -6.07
C GLN A 237 9.78 33.21 -4.99
N GLU A 238 8.51 33.20 -4.62
CA GLU A 238 7.92 32.32 -3.59
C GLU A 238 7.12 31.18 -4.24
N PHE A 239 6.48 31.44 -5.37
CA PHE A 239 5.58 30.50 -6.05
C PHE A 239 5.96 30.25 -7.50
N LEU A 240 5.64 29.05 -7.97
CA LEU A 240 5.59 28.69 -9.39
C LEU A 240 4.18 28.25 -9.73
N PHE A 241 3.68 28.64 -10.90
CA PHE A 241 2.31 28.33 -11.32
C PHE A 241 2.28 27.56 -12.63
N GLY A 242 1.57 26.44 -12.60
CA GLY A 242 1.08 25.75 -13.79
C GLY A 242 -0.40 26.03 -14.00
N CYS A 243 -0.84 26.10 -15.25
CA CYS A 243 -2.25 26.28 -15.61
C CYS A 243 -2.67 25.21 -16.62
N SER A 244 -3.89 24.69 -16.47
CA SER A 244 -4.48 23.77 -17.43
C SER A 244 -6.00 23.92 -17.49
N THR A 245 -6.61 23.38 -18.55
CA THR A 245 -8.05 23.48 -18.80
C THR A 245 -8.58 22.25 -19.55
N GLY A 246 -9.88 22.02 -19.52
CA GLY A 246 -10.57 20.95 -20.27
C GLY A 246 -10.46 19.53 -19.71
N VAL A 247 -9.71 19.30 -18.62
CA VAL A 247 -9.49 17.95 -18.08
C VAL A 247 -10.76 17.34 -17.45
N MET A 248 -11.56 18.14 -16.75
CA MET A 248 -12.79 17.68 -16.10
C MET A 248 -13.97 17.50 -17.05
N GLU A 249 -14.00 18.26 -18.15
CA GLU A 249 -15.13 18.31 -19.08
C GLU A 249 -15.00 17.30 -20.22
N HIS A 250 -13.96 16.44 -20.18
CA HIS A 250 -13.57 15.53 -21.25
C HIS A 250 -13.42 16.23 -22.62
N GLY A 251 -13.06 17.52 -22.58
CA GLY A 251 -12.90 18.36 -23.75
C GLY A 251 -11.61 18.02 -24.49
N TYR A 252 -11.75 17.73 -25.78
CA TYR A 252 -10.64 17.77 -26.73
C TYR A 252 -10.91 18.95 -27.67
N GLY A 253 -10.07 19.97 -27.63
CA GLY A 253 -10.27 21.16 -28.44
C GLY A 253 -9.36 22.32 -28.07
N GLU A 254 -9.81 23.50 -28.48
CA GLU A 254 -9.09 24.75 -28.32
C GLU A 254 -10.06 25.86 -27.88
N ARG A 255 -9.64 26.69 -26.92
CA ARG A 255 -10.37 27.87 -26.44
C ARG A 255 -9.59 29.13 -26.79
N ASN A 256 -9.93 29.77 -27.91
CA ASN A 256 -9.25 31.00 -28.38
C ASN A 256 -7.72 30.81 -28.44
N GLY A 257 -7.26 29.73 -29.05
CA GLY A 257 -5.84 29.41 -29.15
C GLY A 257 -5.28 28.56 -28.00
N ILE A 258 -5.94 28.48 -26.84
CA ILE A 258 -5.46 27.67 -25.71
C ILE A 258 -5.87 26.21 -25.92
N SER A 259 -4.91 25.29 -25.92
CA SER A 259 -5.19 23.85 -26.05
C SER A 259 -5.72 23.28 -24.75
N GLU A 260 -6.82 22.53 -24.83
CA GLU A 260 -7.34 21.74 -23.71
C GLU A 260 -6.44 20.53 -23.42
N ALA A 261 -6.52 20.01 -22.18
CA ALA A 261 -5.72 18.89 -21.68
C ALA A 261 -4.19 19.05 -21.88
N HIS A 262 -3.71 20.28 -21.79
CA HIS A 262 -2.30 20.64 -21.97
C HIS A 262 -1.80 21.60 -20.87
N ALA A 263 -0.50 21.53 -20.61
CA ALA A 263 0.18 22.27 -19.55
C ALA A 263 0.69 23.63 -20.05
N TYR A 264 0.32 24.70 -19.35
CA TYR A 264 0.83 26.05 -19.55
C TYR A 264 1.54 26.55 -18.29
N VAL A 265 2.55 27.39 -18.45
CA VAL A 265 3.35 27.91 -17.32
C VAL A 265 3.21 29.40 -17.21
N VAL A 266 3.00 29.91 -16.00
CA VAL A 266 3.11 31.35 -15.74
C VAL A 266 4.58 31.73 -15.60
N MET A 267 5.01 32.66 -16.46
CA MET A 267 6.39 33.12 -16.56
C MET A 267 6.63 34.42 -15.81
N ASP A 268 5.63 35.30 -15.78
CA ASP A 268 5.71 36.62 -15.15
C ASP A 268 4.29 37.15 -14.90
N ALA A 269 4.12 38.02 -13.91
CA ALA A 269 2.87 38.69 -13.58
C ALA A 269 3.16 40.15 -13.27
N ARG A 270 2.47 41.08 -13.94
CA ARG A 270 2.73 42.51 -13.81
C ARG A 270 1.46 43.34 -13.83
N THR A 271 1.45 44.37 -12.99
CA THR A 271 0.48 45.46 -13.06
C THR A 271 1.08 46.59 -13.89
N LEU A 272 0.44 46.94 -15.00
CA LEU A 272 0.84 48.08 -15.84
C LEU A 272 0.60 49.41 -15.11
N LYS A 273 1.26 50.48 -15.56
CA LYS A 273 0.96 51.85 -15.10
C LYS A 273 -0.48 52.28 -15.32
N SER A 274 -1.19 51.68 -16.28
CA SER A 274 -2.62 51.89 -16.50
C SER A 274 -3.52 51.26 -15.43
N GLY A 275 -2.95 50.43 -14.55
CA GLY A 275 -3.67 49.61 -13.56
C GLY A 275 -4.08 48.23 -14.07
N GLN A 276 -3.86 47.91 -15.36
CA GLN A 276 -4.21 46.62 -15.92
C GLN A 276 -3.27 45.51 -15.43
N ARG A 277 -3.84 44.37 -15.05
CA ARG A 277 -3.13 43.18 -14.57
C ARG A 277 -2.92 42.20 -15.72
N LEU A 278 -1.66 41.90 -16.03
CA LEU A 278 -1.29 41.03 -17.13
C LEU A 278 -0.42 39.87 -16.66
N VAL A 279 -0.70 38.69 -17.20
CA VAL A 279 0.05 37.47 -16.94
C VAL A 279 0.74 37.01 -18.20
N LYS A 280 2.02 36.69 -18.11
CA LYS A 280 2.81 36.10 -19.19
C LYS A 280 2.77 34.59 -19.05
N LEU A 281 2.25 33.89 -20.05
CA LEU A 281 2.25 32.43 -20.08
C LEU A 281 3.11 31.88 -21.20
N ARG A 282 3.51 30.63 -21.04
CA ARG A 282 4.26 29.88 -22.05
C ARG A 282 3.67 28.51 -22.31
N ASN A 283 3.61 28.13 -23.58
CA ASN A 283 3.33 26.78 -24.03
C ASN A 283 4.66 26.00 -24.24
N PRO A 284 4.89 24.87 -23.54
CA PRO A 284 6.12 24.09 -23.64
C PRO A 284 6.32 23.36 -24.98
N TRP A 285 5.32 23.33 -25.89
CA TRP A 285 5.49 22.77 -27.23
C TRP A 285 6.54 23.48 -28.09
N GLY A 286 6.87 24.74 -27.77
CA GLY A 286 7.85 25.51 -28.56
C GLY A 286 7.46 25.62 -30.04
N LYS A 287 6.15 25.64 -30.33
CA LYS A 287 5.54 25.82 -31.66
C LYS A 287 5.08 27.27 -31.84
N ILE A 288 5.24 27.78 -33.05
CA ILE A 288 5.07 29.22 -33.36
C ILE A 288 3.59 29.63 -33.46
N ARG A 289 2.67 28.70 -33.69
CA ARG A 289 1.24 29.02 -33.93
C ARG A 289 0.24 28.16 -33.17
N GLU A 290 0.64 26.97 -32.74
CA GLU A 290 -0.29 26.04 -32.10
C GLU A 290 -0.28 26.24 -30.58
N GLY A 291 -1.47 26.33 -29.99
CA GLY A 291 -1.63 26.43 -28.55
C GLY A 291 -1.23 27.80 -27.98
N LEU A 292 -1.40 28.89 -28.75
CA LEU A 292 -1.11 30.28 -28.36
C LEU A 292 -2.39 31.08 -28.24
N TRP A 293 -2.51 31.91 -27.21
CA TRP A 293 -3.67 32.78 -27.01
C TRP A 293 -3.92 33.72 -28.21
N GLU A 294 -5.16 33.75 -28.69
CA GLU A 294 -5.60 34.59 -29.83
C GLU A 294 -6.51 35.77 -29.43
N GLY A 295 -6.75 35.96 -28.12
CA GLY A 295 -7.59 37.05 -27.61
C GLY A 295 -6.82 38.35 -27.33
N PRO A 296 -7.40 39.25 -26.50
CA PRO A 296 -6.76 40.50 -26.09
C PRO A 296 -5.34 40.29 -25.53
N TRP A 297 -4.40 41.15 -25.88
CA TRP A 297 -2.97 41.06 -25.50
C TRP A 297 -2.18 39.91 -26.15
N SER A 298 -2.79 39.11 -27.03
CA SER A 298 -2.04 38.22 -27.92
C SER A 298 -1.04 38.98 -28.81
N ASP A 299 -0.07 38.29 -29.41
CA ASP A 299 0.96 38.93 -30.25
C ASP A 299 0.38 39.72 -31.45
N GLY A 300 -0.83 39.39 -31.90
CA GLY A 300 -1.53 40.10 -32.99
C GLY A 300 -2.55 41.15 -32.52
N SER A 301 -2.65 41.40 -31.23
CA SER A 301 -3.72 42.19 -30.61
C SER A 301 -3.54 43.70 -30.80
N LYS A 302 -4.66 44.44 -30.85
CA LYS A 302 -4.66 45.91 -31.07
C LYS A 302 -4.33 46.71 -29.80
N GLU A 303 -4.37 46.05 -28.66
CA GLU A 303 -4.14 46.58 -27.31
C GLU A 303 -2.65 46.93 -27.10
N TRP A 304 -1.76 46.38 -27.92
CA TRP A 304 -0.34 46.69 -27.88
C TRP A 304 -0.04 48.10 -28.38
N THR A 305 0.39 48.97 -27.47
CA THR A 305 1.02 50.26 -27.79
C THR A 305 2.54 50.16 -27.63
N THR A 306 3.28 51.06 -28.27
CA THR A 306 4.76 51.05 -28.21
C THR A 306 5.29 51.31 -26.79
N GLU A 307 4.51 52.01 -25.98
CA GLU A 307 4.78 52.32 -24.58
C GLU A 307 4.65 51.06 -23.71
N VAL A 308 3.53 50.33 -23.84
CA VAL A 308 3.29 49.10 -23.07
C VAL A 308 4.24 47.99 -23.49
N GLN A 309 4.56 47.90 -24.79
CA GLN A 309 5.55 46.94 -25.27
C GLN A 309 6.93 47.17 -24.64
N LYS A 310 7.37 48.44 -24.53
CA LYS A 310 8.63 48.79 -23.87
C LYS A 310 8.57 48.53 -22.36
N GLU A 311 7.44 48.81 -21.72
CA GLU A 311 7.23 48.58 -20.29
C GLU A 311 7.33 47.09 -19.92
N LEU A 312 6.73 46.21 -20.73
CA LEU A 312 6.79 44.76 -20.53
C LEU A 312 8.04 44.11 -21.11
N GLY A 313 8.82 44.83 -21.92
CA GLY A 313 9.96 44.28 -22.65
C GLY A 313 9.55 43.15 -23.60
N HIS A 314 8.34 43.19 -24.14
CA HIS A 314 7.77 42.12 -24.96
C HIS A 314 8.34 42.13 -26.39
N LYS A 315 8.71 40.95 -26.88
CA LYS A 315 9.15 40.75 -28.27
C LYS A 315 8.11 39.90 -28.97
N PHE A 316 7.53 40.43 -30.04
CA PHE A 316 6.58 39.69 -30.86
C PHE A 316 7.28 38.52 -31.57
N GLY A 317 6.70 37.33 -31.46
CA GLY A 317 7.00 36.20 -32.34
C GLY A 317 7.92 35.09 -31.79
N SER A 318 7.49 33.87 -32.12
CA SER A 318 8.21 32.58 -32.20
C SER A 318 8.73 31.91 -30.92
N ASP A 319 8.50 32.47 -29.73
CA ASP A 319 8.99 31.91 -28.47
C ASP A 319 7.94 31.08 -27.69
N SER A 320 6.76 30.86 -28.28
CA SER A 320 5.61 30.19 -27.65
C SER A 320 5.13 30.84 -26.36
N VAL A 321 5.42 32.14 -26.19
CA VAL A 321 5.07 32.96 -25.03
C VAL A 321 4.04 33.99 -25.45
N PHE A 322 3.09 34.29 -24.57
CA PHE A 322 2.06 35.29 -24.81
C PHE A 322 1.66 35.97 -23.50
N TRP A 323 1.08 37.17 -23.62
CA TRP A 323 0.43 37.85 -22.52
C TRP A 323 -1.08 37.66 -22.61
N ILE A 324 -1.73 37.62 -21.46
CA ILE A 324 -3.18 37.56 -21.30
C ILE A 324 -3.58 38.46 -20.14
N SER A 325 -4.80 38.98 -20.15
CA SER A 325 -5.33 39.66 -18.96
C SER A 325 -5.51 38.66 -17.81
N PHE A 326 -5.37 39.12 -16.57
CA PHE A 326 -5.57 38.25 -15.42
C PHE A 326 -7.02 37.71 -15.37
N GLU A 327 -7.99 38.54 -15.73
CA GLU A 327 -9.40 38.16 -15.80
C GLU A 327 -9.64 37.08 -16.86
N ASP A 328 -9.05 37.22 -18.06
CA ASP A 328 -9.14 36.18 -19.09
C ASP A 328 -8.42 34.89 -18.65
N MET A 329 -7.31 34.97 -17.93
CA MET A 329 -6.64 33.78 -17.39
C MET A 329 -7.58 32.98 -16.48
N ILE A 330 -8.22 33.65 -15.52
CA ILE A 330 -9.15 33.03 -14.57
C ILE A 330 -10.37 32.42 -15.29
N GLN A 331 -10.85 33.05 -16.37
CA GLN A 331 -11.98 32.53 -17.14
C GLN A 331 -11.63 31.35 -18.06
N LYS A 332 -10.40 31.30 -18.59
CA LYS A 332 -10.01 30.31 -19.61
C LYS A 332 -9.36 29.07 -19.03
N TYR A 333 -8.62 29.23 -17.93
CA TYR A 333 -8.03 28.11 -17.20
C TYR A 333 -8.94 27.69 -16.05
N SER A 334 -9.19 26.39 -15.93
CA SER A 334 -10.02 25.85 -14.85
C SER A 334 -9.20 25.42 -13.63
N LEU A 335 -7.94 25.03 -13.86
CA LEU A 335 -7.02 24.53 -12.84
C LEU A 335 -5.74 25.35 -12.83
N ILE A 336 -5.36 25.81 -11.65
CA ILE A 336 -4.07 26.41 -11.34
C ILE A 336 -3.35 25.50 -10.34
N GLU A 337 -2.13 25.10 -10.67
CA GLU A 337 -1.25 24.33 -9.81
C GLU A 337 -0.21 25.29 -9.21
N ARG A 338 -0.38 25.63 -7.92
CA ARG A 338 0.49 26.56 -7.19
C ARG A 338 1.53 25.76 -6.42
N THR A 339 2.80 25.92 -6.77
CA THR A 339 3.92 25.27 -6.08
C THR A 339 4.69 26.27 -5.24
N ARG A 340 4.72 26.07 -3.92
CA ARG A 340 5.50 26.86 -2.97
C ARG A 340 6.96 26.39 -2.93
N LEU A 341 7.87 27.34 -3.06
CA LEU A 341 9.31 27.14 -2.86
C LEU A 341 9.70 27.64 -1.46
N PHE A 342 10.50 26.86 -0.73
CA PHE A 342 11.04 27.24 0.58
C PHE A 342 12.49 27.73 0.44
N ARG A 343 12.66 28.92 -0.13
CA ARG A 343 13.99 29.49 -0.39
C ARG A 343 14.65 30.10 0.86
N ASP A 344 13.85 30.41 1.88
CA ASP A 344 14.37 30.96 3.12
C ASP A 344 15.11 29.88 3.92
N THR A 345 16.22 30.26 4.55
CA THR A 345 17.06 29.34 5.33
C THR A 345 16.46 28.96 6.69
N ASP A 346 15.38 29.62 7.11
CA ASP A 346 14.73 29.39 8.40
C ASP A 346 13.73 28.23 8.39
N TRP A 347 13.32 27.75 7.21
CA TRP A 347 12.43 26.60 7.10
C TRP A 347 13.10 25.31 7.55
N ARG A 348 12.35 24.54 8.36
CA ARG A 348 12.63 23.18 8.80
C ARG A 348 11.56 22.24 8.25
N CYS A 349 11.93 21.00 7.99
CA CYS A 349 11.01 19.96 7.54
C CYS A 349 11.28 18.70 8.35
N CYS A 350 10.22 18.08 8.84
CA CYS A 350 10.26 16.76 9.43
C CYS A 350 9.36 15.82 8.60
N GLN A 351 9.75 14.56 8.46
CA GLN A 351 8.96 13.59 7.72
C GLN A 351 8.87 12.22 8.37
N ARG A 352 7.79 11.50 8.10
CA ARG A 352 7.59 10.10 8.52
C ARG A 352 6.74 9.34 7.51
N TRP A 353 7.15 8.10 7.21
CA TRP A 353 6.43 7.16 6.35
C TRP A 353 5.86 6.00 7.16
N ILE A 354 4.60 5.63 6.87
CA ILE A 354 3.89 4.52 7.51
C ILE A 354 3.13 3.70 6.48
N GLY A 355 2.88 2.43 6.82
CA GLY A 355 1.92 1.59 6.09
C GLY A 355 0.55 1.72 6.74
N ALA A 356 -0.45 2.12 5.95
CA ALA A 356 -1.83 2.23 6.37
C ALA A 356 -2.66 1.12 5.73
N ASP A 357 -3.21 0.23 6.56
CA ASP A 357 -4.26 -0.68 6.13
C ASP A 357 -5.52 0.13 5.83
N VAL A 358 -6.05 0.00 4.62
CA VAL A 358 -7.19 0.77 4.16
C VAL A 358 -8.43 -0.08 4.34
N PRO A 359 -9.34 0.23 5.27
CA PRO A 359 -10.58 -0.53 5.43
C PRO A 359 -11.56 -0.25 4.28
N TRP A 360 -12.50 -1.18 4.05
CA TRP A 360 -13.56 -1.00 3.03
C TRP A 360 -14.42 0.25 3.31
N LYS A 361 -14.73 0.51 4.59
CA LYS A 361 -15.37 1.75 5.03
C LYS A 361 -14.29 2.68 5.58
N PRO A 362 -13.93 3.77 4.87
CA PRO A 362 -12.81 4.62 5.25
C PRO A 362 -13.19 5.52 6.44
N ASP A 363 -12.31 5.59 7.42
CA ASP A 363 -12.48 6.38 8.65
C ASP A 363 -11.20 7.16 8.99
N TYR A 364 -11.33 8.16 9.87
CA TYR A 364 -10.20 8.93 10.38
C TYR A 364 -9.54 8.23 11.56
N HIS A 365 -8.21 8.13 11.50
CA HIS A 365 -7.40 7.56 12.58
C HIS A 365 -6.25 8.50 12.91
N GLU A 366 -5.99 8.71 14.20
CA GLU A 366 -4.79 9.41 14.64
C GLU A 366 -3.56 8.61 14.23
N LYS A 367 -2.67 9.23 13.45
CA LYS A 367 -1.44 8.58 12.97
C LYS A 367 -0.18 9.36 13.32
N PHE A 368 -0.28 10.68 13.49
CA PHE A 368 0.86 11.53 13.81
C PHE A 368 0.52 12.57 14.88
N GLN A 369 1.53 12.99 15.62
CA GLN A 369 1.46 14.11 16.56
C GLN A 369 2.58 15.10 16.24
N ILE A 370 2.28 16.39 16.31
CA ILE A 370 3.19 17.50 16.04
C ILE A 370 3.30 18.32 17.30
N LYS A 371 4.52 18.73 17.65
CA LYS A 371 4.76 19.67 18.74
C LYS A 371 5.51 20.88 18.21
N LEU A 372 4.90 22.05 18.40
CA LEU A 372 5.47 23.36 18.13
C LEU A 372 5.83 24.02 19.47
N THR A 373 7.05 24.53 19.55
CA THR A 373 7.59 25.24 20.72
C THR A 373 7.43 26.75 20.63
N GLU A 374 7.30 27.30 19.42
CA GLU A 374 7.13 28.72 19.15
C GLU A 374 6.04 28.94 18.09
N ASP A 375 5.43 30.12 18.10
CA ASP A 375 4.45 30.53 17.09
C ASP A 375 5.14 30.60 15.73
N SER A 376 4.62 29.86 14.74
CA SER A 376 5.32 29.65 13.48
C SER A 376 4.36 29.29 12.35
N PRO A 377 4.64 29.64 11.08
CA PRO A 377 3.91 29.06 9.97
C PRO A 377 4.06 27.53 9.95
N LEU A 378 3.00 26.85 9.55
CA LEU A 378 2.94 25.39 9.47
C LEU A 378 2.39 24.96 8.12
N ILE A 379 3.15 24.16 7.38
CA ILE A 379 2.70 23.53 6.14
C ILE A 379 2.72 22.02 6.33
N LEU A 380 1.59 21.39 6.07
CA LEU A 380 1.40 19.94 6.20
C LEU A 380 1.13 19.34 4.83
N THR A 381 1.93 18.33 4.46
CA THR A 381 1.75 17.60 3.21
C THR A 381 1.71 16.11 3.49
N LEU A 382 0.59 15.46 3.17
CA LEU A 382 0.45 14.01 3.21
C LEU A 382 0.58 13.48 1.78
N SER A 383 1.55 12.61 1.53
CA SER A 383 1.85 12.02 0.22
C SER A 383 1.71 10.50 0.24
N GLN A 384 1.37 9.89 -0.89
CA GLN A 384 1.58 8.47 -1.16
C GLN A 384 2.78 8.28 -2.10
N LEU A 385 3.25 7.04 -2.25
CA LEU A 385 4.36 6.72 -3.13
C LEU A 385 4.08 7.11 -4.60
N ASP A 386 5.11 7.60 -5.29
CA ASP A 386 5.04 7.82 -6.73
C ASP A 386 4.99 6.49 -7.51
N ARG A 387 3.82 6.20 -8.06
CA ARG A 387 3.55 5.01 -8.87
C ARG A 387 4.23 5.02 -10.23
N LYS A 388 4.65 6.19 -10.75
CA LYS A 388 5.34 6.27 -12.05
C LYS A 388 6.67 5.54 -12.00
N TYR A 389 7.34 5.53 -10.85
CA TYR A 389 8.65 4.90 -10.68
C TYR A 389 8.63 3.37 -10.84
N PHE A 390 7.54 2.71 -10.42
CA PHE A 390 7.35 1.26 -10.53
C PHE A 390 6.15 0.94 -11.42
N LYS A 391 5.98 1.71 -12.50
CA LYS A 391 4.84 1.58 -13.43
C LYS A 391 4.76 0.15 -13.99
N GLY A 392 3.56 -0.43 -13.89
CA GLY A 392 3.28 -1.83 -14.19
C GLY A 392 3.12 -2.69 -12.93
N LEU A 393 3.70 -2.31 -11.79
CA LEU A 393 3.50 -2.96 -10.48
C LEU A 393 2.73 -2.09 -9.48
N SER A 394 1.93 -1.12 -9.96
CA SER A 394 1.14 -0.24 -9.10
C SER A 394 -0.06 -0.92 -8.43
N GLY A 395 -0.45 -2.10 -8.92
CA GLY A 395 -1.60 -2.86 -8.42
C GLY A 395 -2.96 -2.29 -8.83
N GLN A 396 -4.01 -2.91 -8.29
CA GLN A 396 -5.42 -2.68 -8.65
C GLN A 396 -6.14 -1.59 -7.83
N TYR A 397 -5.48 -1.03 -6.82
CA TYR A 397 -6.08 -0.07 -5.89
C TYR A 397 -5.65 1.37 -6.20
N SER A 398 -6.61 2.28 -6.28
CA SER A 398 -6.37 3.74 -6.26
C SER A 398 -6.70 4.28 -4.87
N PHE A 399 -5.88 5.22 -4.40
CA PHE A 399 -6.03 5.81 -3.07
C PHE A 399 -6.25 7.31 -3.16
N ARG A 400 -7.22 7.81 -2.38
CA ARG A 400 -7.40 9.23 -2.07
C ARG A 400 -7.04 9.47 -0.62
N LEU A 401 -6.21 10.47 -0.41
CA LEU A 401 -5.69 10.88 0.89
C LEU A 401 -6.50 12.04 1.45
N HIS A 402 -6.76 12.01 2.75
CA HIS A 402 -7.34 13.12 3.50
C HIS A 402 -6.69 13.19 4.88
N PHE A 403 -6.54 14.39 5.42
CA PHE A 403 -6.16 14.55 6.83
C PHE A 403 -6.93 15.69 7.50
N ARG A 404 -6.95 15.67 8.83
CA ARG A 404 -7.43 16.74 9.70
C ARG A 404 -6.39 17.02 10.76
N LEU A 405 -6.21 18.29 11.07
CA LEU A 405 -5.37 18.76 12.17
C LEU A 405 -6.28 19.14 13.34
N HIS A 406 -6.01 18.58 14.52
CA HIS A 406 -6.73 18.85 15.75
C HIS A 406 -5.76 19.38 16.81
N ASN A 407 -6.28 20.17 17.76
CA ASN A 407 -5.58 20.40 19.02
C ASN A 407 -5.54 19.08 19.80
N GLN A 408 -4.42 18.75 20.44
CA GLN A 408 -4.31 17.50 21.19
C GLN A 408 -5.34 17.41 22.33
N ASP A 409 -5.71 18.54 22.92
CA ASP A 409 -6.67 18.62 24.03
C ASP A 409 -8.14 18.53 23.57
N SER A 410 -8.42 18.62 22.27
CA SER A 410 -9.77 18.53 21.70
C SER A 410 -9.80 17.56 20.49
N PRO A 411 -9.94 16.25 20.74
CA PRO A 411 -9.97 15.24 19.67
C PRO A 411 -11.35 15.07 19.04
N ASP A 412 -12.32 15.94 19.33
CA ASP A 412 -13.68 15.82 18.82
C ASP A 412 -13.69 15.91 17.29
N ALA A 413 -14.47 15.04 16.64
CA ALA A 413 -14.47 14.89 15.19
C ALA A 413 -14.87 16.16 14.42
N GLU A 414 -15.64 17.03 15.07
CA GLU A 414 -16.11 18.31 14.52
C GLU A 414 -15.22 19.49 14.92
N ASP A 415 -14.33 19.34 15.90
CA ASP A 415 -13.46 20.41 16.40
C ASP A 415 -12.04 20.29 15.81
N TYR A 416 -11.95 20.29 14.48
CA TYR A 416 -10.68 20.34 13.78
C TYR A 416 -10.30 21.78 13.42
N ILE A 417 -9.00 22.08 13.50
CA ILE A 417 -8.45 23.38 13.09
C ILE A 417 -8.56 23.54 11.57
N VAL A 418 -8.11 22.51 10.86
CA VAL A 418 -8.13 22.50 9.39
C VAL A 418 -8.24 21.08 8.84
N ARG A 419 -8.78 21.00 7.63
CA ARG A 419 -8.86 19.78 6.83
C ARG A 419 -8.04 19.96 5.57
N SER A 420 -7.41 18.88 5.10
CA SER A 420 -6.74 18.85 3.81
C SER A 420 -7.65 19.33 2.67
N HIS A 421 -7.08 20.03 1.70
CA HIS A 421 -7.76 20.29 0.43
C HIS A 421 -8.19 18.97 -0.24
N GLY A 422 -9.20 19.05 -1.11
CA GLY A 422 -9.63 17.90 -1.90
C GLY A 422 -8.52 17.46 -2.86
N ASN A 423 -8.51 16.18 -3.20
CA ASN A 423 -7.70 15.57 -4.24
C ASN A 423 -8.59 15.18 -5.42
N PHE A 424 -9.00 16.21 -6.17
CA PHE A 424 -9.92 16.04 -7.28
C PHE A 424 -9.20 15.48 -8.50
N LEU A 425 -8.03 16.05 -8.82
CA LEU A 425 -7.25 15.71 -10.02
C LEU A 425 -5.87 15.13 -9.67
N THR A 426 -5.21 15.70 -8.67
CA THR A 426 -3.93 15.21 -8.16
C THR A 426 -4.15 14.20 -7.04
N TYR A 427 -3.59 13.00 -7.17
CA TYR A 427 -3.75 11.93 -6.15
C TYR A 427 -2.51 11.72 -5.30
N ARG A 428 -1.34 12.20 -5.74
CA ARG A 428 -0.05 11.90 -5.11
C ARG A 428 0.09 12.52 -3.71
N SER A 429 -0.38 13.75 -3.54
CA SER A 429 -0.24 14.51 -2.30
C SER A 429 -1.49 15.35 -2.03
N VAL A 430 -1.72 15.64 -0.75
CA VAL A 430 -2.65 16.67 -0.29
C VAL A 430 -1.92 17.55 0.73
N SER A 431 -2.13 18.85 0.64
CA SER A 431 -1.40 19.84 1.44
C SER A 431 -2.33 20.86 2.08
N VAL A 432 -1.85 21.51 3.14
CA VAL A 432 -2.47 22.70 3.75
C VAL A 432 -1.35 23.64 4.20
N GLU A 433 -1.56 24.93 4.01
CA GLU A 433 -0.68 25.99 4.50
C GLU A 433 -1.41 26.82 5.55
N LEU A 434 -0.81 26.94 6.74
CA LEU A 434 -1.30 27.74 7.85
C LEU A 434 -0.25 28.82 8.13
N PRO A 435 -0.52 30.09 7.83
CA PRO A 435 0.50 31.15 7.91
C PRO A 435 0.90 31.49 9.35
N ASP A 436 0.00 31.28 10.30
CA ASP A 436 0.21 31.58 11.72
C ASP A 436 -0.41 30.47 12.57
N MET A 437 0.45 29.69 13.24
CA MET A 437 0.05 28.63 14.16
C MET A 437 0.71 28.86 15.51
N PRO A 438 -0.08 28.90 16.61
CA PRO A 438 0.47 29.09 17.94
C PRO A 438 1.31 27.90 18.40
N ALA A 439 2.20 28.12 19.37
CA ALA A 439 2.91 27.05 20.04
C ALA A 439 1.93 26.09 20.73
N GLY A 440 2.12 24.79 20.56
CA GLY A 440 1.18 23.79 21.06
C GLY A 440 1.45 22.37 20.58
N ASN A 441 0.62 21.44 21.06
CA ASN A 441 0.62 20.05 20.60
C ASN A 441 -0.62 19.79 19.74
N TYR A 442 -0.39 19.15 18.60
CA TYR A 442 -1.40 18.90 17.59
C TYR A 442 -1.44 17.42 17.21
N SER A 443 -2.62 16.90 16.94
CA SER A 443 -2.84 15.54 16.46
C SER A 443 -3.31 15.55 15.01
N VAL A 444 -2.69 14.73 14.18
CA VAL A 444 -3.03 14.56 12.76
C VAL A 444 -3.80 13.27 12.57
N TYR A 445 -5.06 13.43 12.19
CA TYR A 445 -5.95 12.33 11.84
C TYR A 445 -5.92 12.12 10.34
N VAL A 446 -5.59 10.89 9.93
CA VAL A 446 -5.46 10.51 8.51
C VAL A 446 -6.62 9.60 8.14
N LYS A 447 -7.18 9.83 6.95
CA LYS A 447 -8.16 8.98 6.30
C LYS A 447 -7.68 8.67 4.90
N VAL A 448 -7.62 7.39 4.57
CA VAL A 448 -7.32 6.91 3.21
C VAL A 448 -8.57 6.24 2.65
N VAL A 449 -9.01 6.68 1.48
CA VAL A 449 -10.12 6.07 0.74
C VAL A 449 -9.51 5.22 -0.37
N GLY A 450 -9.76 3.92 -0.34
CA GLY A 450 -9.36 2.99 -1.39
C GLY A 450 -10.50 2.71 -2.36
N GLU A 451 -10.20 2.65 -3.65
CA GLU A 451 -11.10 2.16 -4.70
C GLU A 451 -10.40 1.03 -5.45
N ARG A 452 -11.09 -0.10 -5.67
CA ARG A 452 -10.55 -1.24 -6.44
C ARG A 452 -11.04 -1.18 -7.87
N ASN A 453 -10.12 -1.22 -8.83
CA ASN A 453 -10.43 -1.35 -10.24
C ASN A 453 -10.28 -2.81 -10.69
N SER A 454 -11.40 -3.49 -10.92
CA SER A 454 -11.41 -4.91 -11.35
C SER A 454 -10.88 -5.18 -12.75
N LYS A 455 -10.64 -4.13 -13.56
CA LYS A 455 -10.01 -4.27 -14.88
C LYS A 455 -8.49 -4.33 -14.82
N LEU A 456 -7.90 -3.87 -13.72
CA LEU A 456 -6.47 -3.91 -13.50
C LEU A 456 -6.11 -5.19 -12.77
N GLN A 457 -4.99 -5.79 -13.16
CA GLN A 457 -4.45 -6.98 -12.52
C GLN A 457 -3.81 -6.64 -11.17
N SER A 458 -3.82 -7.59 -10.26
CA SER A 458 -3.06 -7.47 -9.02
C SER A 458 -1.55 -7.52 -9.30
N VAL A 459 -0.73 -7.01 -8.36
CA VAL A 459 0.74 -7.05 -8.50
C VAL A 459 1.23 -8.50 -8.67
N GLU A 460 0.65 -9.44 -7.93
CA GLU A 460 1.01 -10.86 -8.01
C GLU A 460 0.68 -11.47 -9.37
N GLU A 461 -0.47 -11.12 -9.96
CA GLU A 461 -0.86 -11.59 -11.29
C GLU A 461 0.06 -11.06 -12.38
N VAL A 462 0.42 -9.77 -12.33
CA VAL A 462 1.36 -9.19 -13.28
C VAL A 462 2.70 -9.91 -13.19
N VAL A 463 3.23 -10.12 -11.98
CA VAL A 463 4.49 -10.86 -11.78
C VAL A 463 4.38 -12.30 -12.31
N LYS A 464 3.30 -13.02 -12.00
CA LYS A 464 3.07 -14.39 -12.51
C LYS A 464 2.99 -14.43 -14.03
N GLN A 465 2.34 -13.45 -14.67
CA GLN A 465 2.21 -13.36 -16.11
C GLN A 465 3.55 -13.05 -16.79
N GLU A 466 4.30 -12.08 -16.26
CA GLU A 466 5.62 -11.71 -16.78
C GLU A 466 6.61 -12.88 -16.65
N LEU A 467 6.52 -13.68 -15.58
CA LEU A 467 7.33 -14.90 -15.39
C LEU A 467 6.92 -16.06 -16.31
N LYS A 468 5.65 -16.15 -16.74
CA LYS A 468 5.18 -17.21 -17.64
C LYS A 468 5.65 -17.02 -19.09
N GLY A 469 5.88 -15.77 -19.51
CA GLY A 469 6.07 -15.42 -20.93
C GLY A 469 7.48 -14.97 -21.34
N ARG A 470 8.38 -14.67 -20.39
CA ARG A 470 9.71 -14.13 -20.70
C ARG A 470 10.84 -15.14 -20.51
N VAL A 471 11.80 -15.10 -21.43
CA VAL A 471 13.11 -15.77 -21.31
C VAL A 471 14.11 -14.89 -20.53
N GLU A 472 13.93 -13.56 -20.55
CA GLU A 472 14.77 -12.58 -19.86
C GLU A 472 13.97 -11.73 -18.86
N ASN A 473 14.49 -11.58 -17.63
CA ASN A 473 13.80 -10.91 -16.53
C ASN A 473 14.35 -9.51 -16.18
N GLU A 474 15.16 -8.89 -17.05
CA GLU A 474 15.85 -7.62 -16.75
C GLU A 474 14.89 -6.48 -16.38
N LYS A 475 13.85 -6.22 -17.20
CA LYS A 475 12.88 -5.15 -16.92
C LYS A 475 12.04 -5.43 -15.69
N LEU A 476 11.61 -6.69 -15.50
CA LEU A 476 10.86 -7.08 -14.31
C LEU A 476 11.70 -6.91 -13.04
N ALA A 477 12.98 -7.31 -13.06
CA ALA A 477 13.89 -7.13 -11.94
C ALA A 477 14.15 -5.64 -11.65
N GLN A 478 14.31 -4.82 -12.68
CA GLN A 478 14.47 -3.36 -12.53
C GLN A 478 13.24 -2.74 -11.85
N VAL A 479 12.03 -3.03 -12.34
CA VAL A 479 10.78 -2.47 -11.81
C VAL A 479 10.45 -3.07 -10.44
N GLY A 480 10.75 -4.36 -10.21
CA GLY A 480 10.59 -5.02 -8.91
C GLY A 480 11.51 -4.42 -7.84
N HIS A 481 12.79 -4.18 -8.16
CA HIS A 481 13.70 -3.49 -7.25
C HIS A 481 13.23 -2.05 -6.94
N ALA A 482 12.70 -1.34 -7.95
CA ALA A 482 12.10 -0.02 -7.74
C ALA A 482 10.87 -0.08 -6.81
N TYR A 483 10.01 -1.08 -6.98
CA TYR A 483 8.86 -1.33 -6.12
C TYR A 483 9.29 -1.61 -4.68
N ASP A 484 10.23 -2.53 -4.46
CA ASP A 484 10.73 -2.90 -3.13
C ASP A 484 11.38 -1.70 -2.43
N LEU A 485 12.20 -0.93 -3.14
CA LEU A 485 12.84 0.26 -2.61
C LEU A 485 11.80 1.28 -2.13
N ALA A 486 10.77 1.56 -2.93
CA ALA A 486 9.71 2.48 -2.56
C ALA A 486 8.91 1.98 -1.34
N HIS A 487 8.55 0.70 -1.31
CA HIS A 487 7.77 0.12 -0.23
C HIS A 487 8.57 -0.07 1.07
N SER A 488 9.90 -0.16 0.99
CA SER A 488 10.79 -0.28 2.15
C SER A 488 10.66 0.90 3.13
N LYS A 489 10.21 2.08 2.67
CA LYS A 489 10.03 3.28 3.51
C LYS A 489 9.10 3.07 4.70
N ALA A 490 8.06 2.24 4.53
CA ALA A 490 7.10 1.92 5.57
C ALA A 490 7.43 0.63 6.34
N TRP A 491 8.50 -0.08 5.97
CA TRP A 491 8.81 -1.42 6.46
C TRP A 491 8.98 -1.47 7.98
N ASP A 492 9.70 -0.50 8.56
CA ASP A 492 9.92 -0.44 10.00
C ASP A 492 8.60 -0.26 10.77
N HIS A 493 7.70 0.59 10.26
CA HIS A 493 6.38 0.79 10.85
C HIS A 493 5.54 -0.49 10.76
N ILE A 494 5.43 -1.07 9.56
CA ILE A 494 4.64 -2.28 9.30
C ILE A 494 5.12 -3.44 10.19
N ASN A 495 6.44 -3.63 10.32
CA ASN A 495 7.00 -4.67 11.18
C ASN A 495 6.70 -4.46 12.67
N LYS A 496 6.76 -3.21 13.15
CA LYS A 496 6.43 -2.90 14.55
C LYS A 496 4.95 -3.13 14.81
N VAL A 497 4.07 -2.68 13.91
CA VAL A 497 2.62 -2.95 13.95
C VAL A 497 2.35 -4.46 13.97
N ALA A 498 3.00 -5.23 13.09
CA ALA A 498 2.84 -6.68 13.02
C ALA A 498 3.26 -7.38 14.33
N LYS A 499 4.34 -6.93 14.98
CA LYS A 499 4.77 -7.44 16.30
C LYS A 499 3.75 -7.11 17.39
N VAL A 500 3.22 -5.89 17.42
CA VAL A 500 2.20 -5.45 18.38
C VAL A 500 0.92 -6.26 18.20
N ARG A 501 0.45 -6.44 16.95
CA ARG A 501 -0.72 -7.27 16.60
C ARG A 501 -0.54 -8.72 17.03
N LYS A 502 0.62 -9.32 16.73
CA LYS A 502 0.94 -10.68 17.15
C LYS A 502 0.88 -10.84 18.67
N ARG A 503 1.41 -9.88 19.44
CA ARG A 503 1.35 -9.89 20.91
C ARG A 503 -0.08 -9.74 21.42
N THR A 504 -0.87 -8.84 20.85
CA THR A 504 -2.27 -8.64 21.25
C THR A 504 -3.14 -9.84 20.90
N GLU A 505 -2.93 -10.47 19.74
CA GLU A 505 -3.61 -11.72 19.37
C GLU A 505 -3.22 -12.88 20.29
N GLN A 506 -1.95 -13.02 20.64
CA GLN A 506 -1.50 -14.00 21.63
C GLN A 506 -2.16 -13.78 23.00
N ASN A 507 -2.24 -12.53 23.47
CA ASN A 507 -2.92 -12.18 24.72
C ASN A 507 -4.43 -12.48 24.66
N LYS A 508 -5.10 -12.11 23.56
CA LYS A 508 -6.51 -12.43 23.33
C LYS A 508 -6.73 -13.95 23.34
N ALA A 509 -5.95 -14.69 22.56
CA ALA A 509 -6.02 -16.15 22.51
C ALA A 509 -5.77 -16.77 23.89
N SER A 510 -4.79 -16.28 24.65
CA SER A 510 -4.54 -16.72 26.03
C SER A 510 -5.74 -16.46 26.95
N SER A 511 -6.33 -15.26 26.87
CA SER A 511 -7.54 -14.92 27.64
C SER A 511 -8.75 -15.78 27.28
N PHE A 512 -8.93 -16.12 26.01
CA PHE A 512 -9.98 -17.04 25.56
C PHE A 512 -9.72 -18.46 26.08
N ARG A 513 -8.48 -18.94 25.99
CA ARG A 513 -8.08 -20.24 26.58
C ARG A 513 -8.34 -20.27 28.08
N GLN A 514 -8.02 -19.20 28.81
CA GLN A 514 -8.32 -19.09 30.25
C GLN A 514 -9.83 -19.12 30.53
N LYS A 515 -10.64 -18.39 29.76
CA LYS A 515 -12.11 -18.40 29.89
C LYS A 515 -12.70 -19.78 29.59
N GLU A 516 -12.25 -20.47 28.55
CA GLU A 516 -12.69 -21.83 28.25
C GLU A 516 -12.29 -22.82 29.34
N ARG A 517 -11.05 -22.72 29.85
CA ARG A 517 -10.57 -23.54 30.98
C ARG A 517 -11.43 -23.31 32.22
N ARG A 518 -11.79 -22.06 32.52
CA ARG A 518 -12.68 -21.72 33.64
C ARG A 518 -14.07 -22.32 33.46
N ARG A 519 -14.69 -22.18 32.29
CA ARG A 519 -16.00 -22.81 31.98
C ARG A 519 -15.95 -24.33 32.11
N ALA A 520 -14.88 -24.97 31.63
CA ALA A 520 -14.69 -26.41 31.74
C ALA A 520 -14.47 -26.87 33.19
N TRP A 521 -13.79 -26.06 34.01
CA TRP A 521 -13.67 -26.30 35.45
C TRP A 521 -15.03 -26.16 36.16
N GLU A 522 -15.77 -25.07 35.94
CA GLU A 522 -17.10 -24.85 36.54
C GLU A 522 -18.05 -26.01 36.23
N LYS A 523 -18.08 -26.48 34.97
CA LYS A 523 -18.86 -27.64 34.56
C LYS A 523 -18.44 -28.92 35.28
N ARG A 524 -17.14 -29.15 35.48
CA ARG A 524 -16.62 -30.30 36.24
C ARG A 524 -16.97 -30.21 37.72
N HIS A 525 -16.92 -29.01 38.31
CA HIS A 525 -17.27 -28.77 39.70
C HIS A 525 -18.75 -29.05 39.95
N LEU A 526 -19.63 -28.49 39.13
CA LEU A 526 -21.07 -28.75 39.15
C LEU A 526 -21.38 -30.24 39.00
N ASN A 527 -20.71 -30.95 38.07
CA ASN A 527 -20.89 -32.39 37.91
C ASN A 527 -20.41 -33.19 39.12
N ARG A 528 -19.32 -32.77 39.78
CA ARG A 528 -18.82 -33.40 41.01
C ARG A 528 -19.78 -33.17 42.17
N GLU A 529 -20.29 -31.95 42.36
CA GLU A 529 -21.29 -31.65 43.38
C GLU A 529 -22.60 -32.41 43.15
N ALA A 530 -23.06 -32.47 41.90
CA ALA A 530 -24.24 -33.26 41.53
C ALA A 530 -24.03 -34.75 41.83
N SER A 531 -22.85 -35.29 41.50
CA SER A 531 -22.49 -36.68 41.80
C SER A 531 -22.37 -36.93 43.31
N ARG A 532 -21.84 -35.97 44.09
CA ARG A 532 -21.77 -36.06 45.55
C ARG A 532 -23.15 -36.08 46.18
N LYS A 533 -24.02 -35.14 45.81
CA LYS A 533 -25.43 -35.09 46.25
C LYS A 533 -26.19 -36.35 45.85
N GLN A 534 -25.93 -36.89 44.66
CA GLN A 534 -26.52 -38.15 44.22
C GLN A 534 -25.99 -39.35 45.02
N GLY A 535 -24.69 -39.35 45.35
CA GLY A 535 -24.06 -40.36 46.20
C GLY A 535 -24.62 -40.36 47.62
N GLU A 536 -24.82 -39.19 48.22
CA GLU A 536 -25.48 -39.00 49.53
C GLU A 536 -26.92 -39.54 49.50
N LYS A 537 -27.72 -39.13 48.51
CA LYS A 537 -29.09 -39.68 48.32
C LYS A 537 -29.11 -41.20 48.17
N ASN A 538 -28.14 -41.77 47.45
CA ASN A 538 -28.03 -43.22 47.28
C ASN A 538 -27.61 -43.92 48.59
N LYS A 539 -26.73 -43.31 49.39
CA LYS A 539 -26.36 -43.81 50.73
C LYS A 539 -27.56 -43.77 51.68
N ASP A 540 -28.30 -42.67 51.72
CA ASP A 540 -29.50 -42.53 52.56
C ASP A 540 -30.58 -43.55 52.18
N LYS A 541 -30.78 -43.78 50.87
CA LYS A 541 -31.71 -44.81 50.38
C LYS A 541 -31.26 -46.22 50.75
N LYS A 542 -29.94 -46.49 50.77
CA LYS A 542 -29.37 -47.77 51.19
C LYS A 542 -29.47 -47.96 52.70
N GLN A 543 -29.26 -46.90 53.48
CA GLN A 543 -29.45 -46.86 54.94
C GLN A 543 -30.90 -47.19 55.27
N LYS A 544 -31.86 -46.47 54.66
CA LYS A 544 -33.29 -46.69 54.87
C LYS A 544 -33.73 -48.11 54.50
N ARG A 545 -33.26 -48.65 53.37
CA ARG A 545 -33.51 -50.06 53.01
C ARG A 545 -32.93 -51.07 54.01
N ARG A 546 -31.80 -50.74 54.63
CA ARG A 546 -31.16 -51.59 55.64
C ARG A 546 -31.91 -51.50 56.98
N ASP A 547 -32.40 -50.32 57.34
CA ASP A 547 -33.25 -50.10 58.50
C ASP A 547 -34.60 -50.82 58.32
N ASP A 548 -35.24 -50.69 57.15
CA ASP A 548 -36.47 -51.42 56.80
C ASP A 548 -36.26 -52.95 56.84
N TRP A 549 -35.11 -53.46 56.36
CA TRP A 549 -34.77 -54.88 56.42
C TRP A 549 -34.53 -55.37 57.85
N ASN A 550 -33.84 -54.57 58.68
CA ASN A 550 -33.64 -54.87 60.10
C ASN A 550 -34.97 -54.89 60.86
N ASP A 551 -35.88 -53.96 60.57
CA ASP A 551 -37.23 -53.92 61.16
C ASP A 551 -38.07 -55.13 60.71
N ASP A 552 -37.98 -55.55 59.45
CA ASP A 552 -38.66 -56.75 58.96
C ASP A 552 -38.11 -58.03 59.61
N GLN A 553 -36.78 -58.13 59.77
CA GLN A 553 -36.15 -59.23 60.52
C GLN A 553 -36.57 -59.23 62.00
N ARG A 554 -36.69 -58.05 62.61
CA ARG A 554 -37.13 -57.92 64.01
C ARG A 554 -38.59 -58.32 64.17
N LYS A 555 -39.48 -57.90 63.26
CA LYS A 555 -40.89 -58.35 63.22
C LYS A 555 -41.01 -59.85 62.97
N LYS A 556 -40.13 -60.42 62.14
CA LYS A 556 -40.09 -61.86 61.87
C LYS A 556 -39.61 -62.66 63.08
N ALA A 557 -38.61 -62.17 63.81
CA ALA A 557 -38.16 -62.75 65.08
C ALA A 557 -39.22 -62.64 66.20
N GLU A 558 -39.94 -61.51 66.27
CA GLU A 558 -41.09 -61.35 67.19
C GLU A 558 -42.24 -62.30 66.84
N ALA A 559 -42.50 -62.52 65.53
CA ALA A 559 -43.50 -63.49 65.06
C ALA A 559 -43.08 -64.95 65.30
N GLU A 560 -41.81 -65.30 65.13
CA GLU A 560 -41.28 -66.63 65.45
C GLU A 560 -41.30 -66.88 66.96
N ALA A 561 -40.95 -65.90 67.80
CA ALA A 561 -41.07 -66.01 69.25
C ALA A 561 -42.55 -66.17 69.71
N ALA A 562 -43.48 -65.47 69.05
CA ALA A 562 -44.92 -65.64 69.29
C ALA A 562 -45.44 -67.01 68.81
N ALA A 563 -44.89 -67.54 67.70
CA ALA A 563 -45.21 -68.88 67.19
C ALA A 563 -44.64 -70.00 68.07
N GLU A 564 -43.43 -69.84 68.62
CA GLU A 564 -42.88 -70.77 69.63
C GLU A 564 -43.70 -70.74 70.93
N ALA A 565 -44.14 -69.58 71.39
CA ALA A 565 -45.05 -69.46 72.54
C ALA A 565 -46.42 -70.14 72.28
N ALA A 566 -46.95 -70.03 71.05
CA ALA A 566 -48.19 -70.68 70.64
C ALA A 566 -48.03 -72.21 70.38
N ALA A 567 -46.84 -72.66 69.98
CA ALA A 567 -46.53 -74.09 69.85
C ALA A 567 -46.35 -74.75 71.23
N ALA A 568 -45.76 -74.03 72.20
CA ALA A 568 -45.67 -74.47 73.58
C ALA A 568 -47.04 -74.59 74.26
N SER A 569 -48.02 -73.73 73.90
CA SER A 569 -49.39 -73.85 74.41
C SER A 569 -50.18 -74.98 73.73
N LYS A 570 -50.00 -75.22 72.43
CA LYS A 570 -50.65 -76.33 71.71
C LYS A 570 -50.10 -77.72 72.06
N ALA A 571 -48.81 -77.84 72.39
CA ALA A 571 -48.22 -79.08 72.87
C ALA A 571 -48.75 -79.51 74.26
N ALA A 572 -49.32 -78.58 75.04
CA ALA A 572 -49.96 -78.87 76.32
C ALA A 572 -51.42 -79.34 76.19
N GLU A 573 -52.06 -79.14 75.03
CA GLU A 573 -53.50 -79.36 74.84
C GLU A 573 -53.83 -80.63 74.02
N GLU A 574 -52.85 -81.23 73.31
CA GLU A 574 -53.05 -82.42 72.46
C GLU A 574 -52.76 -83.78 73.14
N GLU A 575 -52.39 -83.83 74.43
CA GLU A 575 -52.16 -85.11 75.16
C GLU A 575 -53.42 -85.70 75.82
N LYS A 576 -54.62 -85.13 75.59
CA LYS A 576 -55.88 -85.70 76.07
C LYS A 576 -57.02 -85.52 75.07
N ALA A 577 -57.13 -86.42 74.10
CA ALA A 577 -58.33 -87.23 73.89
C ALA A 577 -58.33 -87.89 72.51
N GLN A 578 -58.13 -89.21 72.48
CA GLN A 578 -58.64 -90.11 71.45
C GLN A 578 -59.63 -91.08 72.11
N LEU A 579 -60.92 -90.97 71.79
CA LEU A 579 -61.88 -92.08 71.75
C LEU A 579 -62.78 -91.86 70.51
N LYS A 580 -62.56 -92.75 69.54
CA LYS A 580 -63.06 -92.91 68.15
C LYS A 580 -64.55 -93.36 68.07
N PRO A 581 -65.15 -93.70 66.89
CA PRO A 581 -65.11 -93.11 65.52
C PRO A 581 -66.48 -93.19 64.76
N LYS A 582 -66.53 -92.71 63.49
CA LYS A 582 -67.32 -93.12 62.28
C LYS A 582 -67.54 -91.87 61.41
N GLU A 583 -67.56 -91.83 60.07
CA GLU A 583 -67.60 -92.77 58.95
C GLU A 583 -67.15 -91.99 57.69
N GLU A 584 -66.62 -92.68 56.67
CA GLU A 584 -66.29 -92.14 55.35
C GLU A 584 -67.51 -92.23 54.41
N ASP A 585 -67.79 -91.19 53.60
CA ASP A 585 -68.17 -91.40 52.18
C ASP A 585 -67.96 -90.16 51.28
N VAL A 586 -67.20 -90.41 50.21
CA VAL A 586 -67.26 -89.98 48.79
C VAL A 586 -67.26 -88.51 48.31
N SER A 587 -66.41 -88.37 47.29
CA SER A 587 -66.00 -87.29 46.39
C SER A 587 -66.99 -86.84 45.30
N ASN A 588 -66.93 -85.56 44.90
CA ASN A 588 -66.53 -85.07 43.55
C ASN A 588 -66.62 -83.52 43.55
N LYS A 589 -65.55 -82.76 43.23
CA LYS A 589 -65.13 -82.28 41.89
C LYS A 589 -66.31 -81.67 41.11
N GLU A 590 -66.29 -80.41 40.66
CA GLU A 590 -65.21 -79.68 39.96
C GLU A 590 -65.52 -78.17 39.95
N GLU A 591 -64.44 -77.40 39.98
CA GLU A 591 -64.27 -75.98 39.62
C GLU A 591 -64.55 -75.76 38.10
N PRO A 592 -64.64 -74.53 37.52
CA PRO A 592 -63.71 -73.43 37.81
C PRO A 592 -64.21 -71.98 37.68
N ASP A 593 -63.34 -71.12 38.22
CA ASP A 593 -62.93 -69.79 37.74
C ASP A 593 -63.99 -68.81 37.23
N ALA A 594 -64.16 -67.74 38.03
CA ALA A 594 -64.07 -66.37 37.53
C ALA A 594 -64.14 -65.37 38.69
N LYS A 595 -63.35 -64.28 38.54
CA LYS A 595 -63.71 -62.91 38.95
C LYS A 595 -63.69 -62.64 40.47
N SER A 596 -63.31 -61.48 40.98
CA SER A 596 -63.05 -60.17 40.39
C SER A 596 -62.78 -59.18 41.53
N ASN A 597 -62.38 -57.97 41.13
CA ASN A 597 -62.73 -56.71 41.77
C ASN A 597 -61.89 -56.36 43.01
N SER A 598 -61.18 -55.22 43.00
CA SER A 598 -61.75 -53.87 43.04
C SER A 598 -62.70 -53.77 44.25
N SER A 599 -62.57 -52.85 45.15
CA SER A 599 -62.18 -51.45 45.04
C SER A 599 -62.24 -50.89 46.47
N ASP A 600 -61.94 -49.59 46.60
CA ASP A 600 -62.61 -48.71 47.56
C ASP A 600 -62.20 -48.85 49.04
N GLU A 601 -62.14 -47.79 49.84
CA GLU A 601 -62.49 -46.39 49.66
C GLU A 601 -62.04 -45.63 50.90
N LYS A 602 -61.83 -44.31 50.73
CA LYS A 602 -62.19 -43.22 51.67
C LYS A 602 -61.45 -43.13 53.03
N ALA A 603 -61.31 -41.95 53.63
CA ALA A 603 -61.93 -40.64 53.43
C ALA A 603 -60.95 -39.55 53.93
N ASP A 604 -60.83 -38.43 53.22
CA ASP A 604 -61.39 -37.10 53.58
C ASP A 604 -60.61 -36.38 54.71
N ASP A 605 -60.34 -35.08 54.67
CA ASP A 605 -61.25 -34.00 54.26
C ASP A 605 -60.50 -32.68 53.99
N LYS A 606 -61.17 -31.82 53.19
CA LYS A 606 -61.09 -30.33 53.06
C LYS A 606 -59.81 -29.69 52.52
N SER A 607 -59.83 -28.61 51.73
CA SER A 607 -60.79 -27.73 51.02
C SER A 607 -59.91 -26.50 50.68
N GLY A 608 -60.00 -25.70 49.62
CA GLY A 608 -60.85 -25.55 48.46
C GLY A 608 -60.30 -24.34 47.66
N GLN A 609 -60.78 -24.21 46.42
CA GLN A 609 -60.99 -22.98 45.63
C GLN A 609 -60.07 -21.73 45.79
N GLY A 610 -59.62 -21.20 44.65
CA GLY A 610 -59.27 -19.78 44.52
C GLY A 610 -58.66 -19.39 43.18
N GLN A 611 -59.44 -18.67 42.38
CA GLN A 611 -59.13 -17.97 41.11
C GLN A 611 -57.88 -17.06 41.21
N GLY A 612 -57.24 -16.57 40.14
CA GLY A 612 -57.52 -16.55 38.71
C GLY A 612 -56.49 -15.69 37.95
N SER A 613 -56.70 -15.58 36.63
CA SER A 613 -56.42 -14.46 35.67
C SER A 613 -55.13 -13.64 35.83
N GLU A 614 -54.33 -13.30 34.82
CA GLU A 614 -54.65 -12.86 33.44
C GLU A 614 -53.31 -12.83 32.63
N SER A 615 -53.29 -13.31 31.36
CA SER A 615 -53.16 -12.49 30.12
C SER A 615 -51.74 -11.97 29.82
N THR A 616 -51.15 -12.02 28.62
CA THR A 616 -51.48 -12.36 27.21
C THR A 616 -50.12 -12.41 26.48
N GLY A 617 -49.89 -13.02 25.31
CA GLY A 617 -50.68 -13.73 24.32
C GLY A 617 -49.80 -13.87 23.06
N SER A 618 -49.57 -15.12 22.61
CA SER A 618 -49.69 -15.73 21.25
C SER A 618 -49.51 -14.89 19.96
N PRO A 619 -49.37 -15.50 18.73
CA PRO A 619 -49.65 -16.91 18.38
C PRO A 619 -48.68 -17.64 17.41
N GLN A 620 -48.55 -18.95 17.67
CA GLN A 620 -48.97 -20.13 16.88
C GLN A 620 -48.59 -20.41 15.40
N PHE A 621 -48.61 -21.73 15.16
CA PHE A 621 -48.02 -22.56 14.11
C PHE A 621 -49.08 -23.19 13.16
N THR A 622 -48.63 -23.60 11.95
CA THR A 622 -49.08 -24.70 11.03
C THR A 622 -50.43 -24.60 10.28
N PRO A 623 -50.77 -25.40 9.22
CA PRO A 623 -50.03 -26.41 8.38
C PRO A 623 -50.35 -26.47 6.83
N LYS A 624 -49.64 -27.36 6.10
CA LYS A 624 -49.95 -28.23 4.89
C LYS A 624 -51.02 -27.87 3.82
N SER A 625 -50.69 -28.03 2.52
CA SER A 625 -51.06 -29.19 1.62
C SER A 625 -50.98 -28.91 0.08
N GLU A 626 -50.36 -29.85 -0.66
CA GLU A 626 -50.69 -30.53 -1.95
C GLU A 626 -50.87 -29.83 -3.34
N ASP A 627 -50.08 -30.37 -4.30
CA ASP A 627 -50.29 -30.76 -5.72
C ASP A 627 -51.02 -29.88 -6.77
N SER A 628 -50.35 -29.60 -7.92
CA SER A 628 -50.43 -30.43 -9.15
C SER A 628 -49.92 -29.74 -10.46
N THR A 629 -49.30 -30.58 -11.33
CA THR A 629 -49.24 -30.57 -12.83
C THR A 629 -48.24 -29.71 -13.65
N ILE A 630 -47.13 -30.37 -14.06
CA ILE A 630 -46.64 -30.74 -15.44
C ILE A 630 -46.77 -29.76 -16.62
N VAL A 631 -45.64 -29.43 -17.30
CA VAL A 631 -45.34 -29.73 -18.74
C VAL A 631 -43.82 -29.91 -18.96
N ILE A 632 -43.50 -30.89 -19.82
CA ILE A 632 -42.25 -31.55 -20.19
C ILE A 632 -41.55 -30.85 -21.38
N VAL A 633 -40.20 -30.85 -21.44
CA VAL A 633 -39.45 -31.25 -22.65
C VAL A 633 -38.16 -31.99 -22.26
N ALA A 634 -37.93 -33.08 -22.98
CA ALA A 634 -37.08 -34.23 -22.69
C ALA A 634 -35.60 -34.10 -23.06
N SER A 635 -34.76 -34.96 -22.46
CA SER A 635 -33.91 -35.86 -23.24
C SER A 635 -33.62 -37.14 -22.44
N ASP A 636 -33.90 -38.27 -23.07
CA ASP A 636 -33.83 -39.61 -22.52
C ASP A 636 -32.93 -40.44 -23.44
N LYS A 637 -31.97 -41.19 -22.88
CA LYS A 637 -31.50 -42.52 -23.34
C LYS A 637 -30.35 -43.06 -22.47
N LYS A 638 -30.72 -43.99 -21.58
CA LYS A 638 -30.23 -45.38 -21.40
C LYS A 638 -28.91 -45.75 -22.15
N GLN A 639 -27.98 -46.56 -21.62
CA GLN A 639 -28.22 -47.89 -21.04
C GLN A 639 -26.91 -48.56 -20.49
N GLU A 640 -27.07 -49.27 -19.36
CA GLU A 640 -26.53 -50.61 -19.01
C GLU A 640 -25.03 -50.91 -18.74
N VAL A 641 -24.84 -51.67 -17.64
CA VAL A 641 -23.64 -52.38 -17.15
C VAL A 641 -23.81 -53.88 -17.47
N PRO A 642 -22.76 -54.73 -17.70
CA PRO A 642 -22.08 -55.48 -16.62
C PRO A 642 -20.59 -55.89 -16.98
N PRO A 643 -19.92 -56.94 -16.42
CA PRO A 643 -18.97 -56.77 -15.30
C PRO A 643 -17.59 -57.53 -15.43
N VAL A 644 -16.69 -57.30 -14.45
CA VAL A 644 -15.53 -58.10 -13.94
C VAL A 644 -14.39 -58.56 -14.89
N ASP A 645 -13.12 -58.19 -14.60
CA ASP A 645 -12.03 -59.05 -14.03
C ASP A 645 -10.61 -58.58 -14.40
N GLY A 646 -9.66 -58.66 -13.44
CA GLY A 646 -8.21 -58.52 -13.70
C GLY A 646 -7.41 -57.77 -12.63
N SER A 647 -6.62 -58.51 -11.85
CA SER A 647 -5.82 -58.10 -10.67
C SER A 647 -4.45 -57.39 -11.02
N PRO A 648 -3.50 -57.14 -10.07
CA PRO A 648 -2.94 -55.81 -9.79
C PRO A 648 -1.44 -55.61 -10.16
N PRO A 649 -0.87 -54.38 -10.04
CA PRO A 649 0.58 -54.13 -10.11
C PRO A 649 1.18 -53.75 -8.72
N PRO A 650 2.52 -53.68 -8.54
CA PRO A 650 3.22 -54.50 -7.55
C PRO A 650 3.77 -53.75 -6.33
N VAL A 651 4.15 -54.56 -5.35
CA VAL A 651 4.92 -54.22 -4.14
C VAL A 651 6.33 -53.77 -4.50
N ASN A 652 6.80 -52.65 -3.93
CA ASN A 652 8.20 -52.23 -3.94
C ASN A 652 8.80 -52.25 -2.52
N PRO A 653 10.12 -52.50 -2.39
CA PRO A 653 10.72 -53.16 -1.23
C PRO A 653 11.24 -52.23 -0.13
N ALA A 654 11.47 -52.84 1.03
CA ALA A 654 12.01 -52.25 2.25
C ALA A 654 13.43 -51.66 2.11
N PRO A 655 13.77 -50.61 2.87
CA PRO A 655 15.15 -50.14 3.01
C PRO A 655 15.89 -50.81 4.18
N GLN A 656 17.15 -51.16 3.94
CA GLN A 656 18.16 -51.59 4.92
C GLN A 656 19.20 -50.45 5.18
N PRO A 657 20.04 -50.56 6.24
CA PRO A 657 20.25 -49.49 7.23
C PRO A 657 21.62 -48.79 7.15
N GLN A 658 21.75 -47.66 7.86
CA GLN A 658 23.03 -47.00 8.18
C GLN A 658 23.01 -46.41 9.62
N PRO A 659 24.19 -46.12 10.22
CA PRO A 659 24.63 -46.78 11.46
C PRO A 659 24.53 -45.95 12.76
N GLN A 660 24.86 -46.65 13.85
CA GLN A 660 24.81 -46.29 15.27
C GLN A 660 25.61 -45.04 15.67
N GLU A 661 25.00 -44.20 16.52
CA GLU A 661 25.70 -43.30 17.45
C GLU A 661 25.21 -43.52 18.88
N GLU A 662 26.11 -43.22 19.83
CA GLU A 662 26.26 -43.81 21.16
C GLU A 662 25.16 -43.50 22.18
N LYS A 663 24.88 -44.51 23.02
CA LYS A 663 24.09 -44.38 24.26
C LYS A 663 24.96 -43.81 25.38
N VAL A 664 24.59 -42.63 25.89
CA VAL A 664 24.93 -42.22 27.26
C VAL A 664 23.70 -42.39 28.15
N GLN A 665 23.81 -43.30 29.12
CA GLN A 665 22.77 -43.62 30.11
C GLN A 665 22.55 -42.47 31.10
N ARG A 666 21.29 -42.20 31.45
CA ARG A 666 20.89 -41.54 32.71
C ARG A 666 19.95 -42.45 33.50
N PRO A 667 19.94 -42.37 34.84
CA PRO A 667 19.53 -43.47 35.71
C PRO A 667 18.00 -43.61 35.83
N GLN A 668 17.54 -44.86 35.94
CA GLN A 668 16.18 -45.20 36.33
C GLN A 668 15.92 -44.75 37.78
N LYS A 669 14.84 -43.99 38.01
CA LYS A 669 14.26 -43.84 39.36
C LYS A 669 13.36 -45.05 39.67
N PRO A 670 13.29 -45.50 40.94
CA PRO A 670 12.64 -46.75 41.30
C PRO A 670 11.12 -46.69 41.11
N LEU A 671 10.54 -47.82 40.66
CA LEU A 671 9.11 -48.10 40.83
C LEU A 671 8.78 -48.07 42.34
N LEU A 672 7.98 -47.11 42.76
CA LEU A 672 7.33 -47.14 44.07
C LEU A 672 5.99 -47.87 43.95
N LYS A 673 5.84 -48.84 44.85
CA LYS A 673 4.66 -49.69 45.06
C LYS A 673 3.41 -48.86 45.27
N TYR A 674 2.32 -49.38 44.72
CA TYR A 674 0.97 -48.95 45.02
C TYR A 674 0.58 -49.60 46.36
N ASP A 675 0.57 -48.82 47.43
CA ASP A 675 -0.12 -49.20 48.67
C ASP A 675 -1.50 -48.55 48.66
N SER A 676 -2.50 -49.42 48.72
CA SER A 676 -3.89 -49.10 49.00
C SER A 676 -3.99 -48.57 50.43
N ASP A 677 -4.93 -47.64 50.63
CA ASP A 677 -5.47 -47.14 51.89
C ASP A 677 -4.84 -45.86 52.43
N GLY A 678 -5.62 -44.77 52.37
CA GLY A 678 -5.27 -43.50 52.99
C GLY A 678 -6.15 -42.36 52.51
N ASP A 679 -7.24 -42.12 53.22
CA ASP A 679 -8.14 -40.97 53.13
C ASP A 679 -7.42 -39.60 53.11
N SER A 680 -8.14 -38.62 52.57
CA SER A 680 -7.94 -37.17 52.72
C SER A 680 -6.90 -36.47 51.83
N SER A 681 -7.40 -35.71 50.86
CA SER A 681 -6.77 -34.48 50.40
C SER A 681 -7.88 -33.44 50.20
N ASP A 682 -8.42 -32.96 51.32
CA ASP A 682 -9.10 -31.68 51.36
C ASP A 682 -8.01 -30.61 51.31
N SER A 683 -7.67 -30.14 50.10
CA SER A 683 -6.71 -29.05 49.92
C SER A 683 -7.47 -27.72 49.91
N PRO A 684 -7.02 -26.70 50.67
CA PRO A 684 -7.70 -25.40 50.78
C PRO A 684 -7.88 -24.71 49.42
N VAL A 685 -8.98 -23.96 49.32
CA VAL A 685 -9.48 -23.24 48.13
C VAL A 685 -8.61 -22.04 47.70
N GLU A 686 -7.50 -21.76 48.39
CA GLU A 686 -6.72 -20.52 48.19
C GLU A 686 -5.50 -20.65 47.25
N ASP A 687 -5.07 -21.86 46.88
CA ASP A 687 -3.89 -22.07 45.99
C ASP A 687 -4.23 -22.16 44.47
N TRP A 688 -5.47 -21.86 44.07
CA TRP A 688 -5.95 -22.18 42.71
C TRP A 688 -5.63 -21.14 41.64
N ASP A 689 -5.40 -19.89 42.01
CA ASP A 689 -5.06 -18.83 41.06
C ASP A 689 -3.65 -19.02 40.46
N GLU A 690 -2.72 -19.64 41.19
CA GLU A 690 -1.35 -19.89 40.71
C GLU A 690 -1.24 -21.10 39.77
N ILE A 691 -2.03 -22.16 39.97
CA ILE A 691 -1.94 -23.39 39.16
C ILE A 691 -2.51 -23.21 37.74
N TYR A 692 -3.42 -22.25 37.55
CA TYR A 692 -4.06 -21.98 36.26
C TYR A 692 -3.70 -20.62 35.62
N SER A 693 -2.76 -19.90 36.23
CA SER A 693 -2.18 -18.64 35.75
C SER A 693 -1.18 -18.83 34.59
N SER A 694 -0.51 -19.98 34.51
CA SER A 694 0.51 -20.24 33.48
C SER A 694 -0.06 -20.75 32.16
N ASP A 695 0.51 -20.29 31.05
CA ASP A 695 0.19 -20.72 29.67
C ASP A 695 0.85 -22.10 29.33
N ASP A 696 1.29 -22.86 30.34
CA ASP A 696 2.08 -24.07 30.17
C ASP A 696 1.20 -25.31 29.84
N MET A 697 1.37 -25.84 28.62
CA MET A 697 0.60 -26.95 28.06
C MET A 697 1.24 -28.33 28.31
N VAL A 698 1.99 -28.52 29.39
CA VAL A 698 2.69 -29.79 29.70
C VAL A 698 1.74 -30.98 29.93
N ARG A 699 0.42 -30.79 30.01
CA ARG A 699 -0.55 -31.88 29.94
C ARG A 699 -1.38 -31.80 28.66
N LYS A 700 -0.83 -32.34 27.56
CA LYS A 700 -1.58 -32.61 26.32
C LYS A 700 -2.89 -33.34 26.67
N PRO A 701 -4.07 -32.78 26.40
CA PRO A 701 -5.29 -33.57 26.36
C PRO A 701 -5.11 -34.64 25.28
N ARG A 702 -5.54 -35.88 25.53
CA ARG A 702 -5.57 -36.93 24.50
C ARG A 702 -6.35 -36.39 23.29
N ILE A 703 -5.63 -36.12 22.21
CA ILE A 703 -6.19 -35.80 20.90
C ILE A 703 -6.97 -37.06 20.47
N ALA A 704 -8.27 -36.93 20.26
CA ALA A 704 -9.04 -37.97 19.59
C ALA A 704 -8.43 -38.19 18.19
N PRO A 705 -8.33 -39.44 17.70
CA PRO A 705 -7.72 -39.71 16.41
C PRO A 705 -8.42 -38.88 15.33
N GLN A 706 -7.62 -38.14 14.54
CA GLN A 706 -8.11 -37.37 13.41
C GLN A 706 -8.89 -38.30 12.48
N GLN A 707 -10.10 -37.88 12.08
CA GLN A 707 -10.81 -38.53 11.00
C GLN A 707 -9.94 -38.50 9.73
N PRO A 708 -9.96 -39.57 8.91
CA PRO A 708 -9.22 -39.58 7.65
C PRO A 708 -9.67 -38.39 6.78
N PRO A 709 -8.77 -37.86 5.94
CA PRO A 709 -9.10 -36.73 5.07
C PRO A 709 -10.31 -37.12 4.22
N GLN A 710 -11.39 -36.35 4.34
CA GLN A 710 -12.51 -36.46 3.43
C GLN A 710 -12.00 -36.20 2.01
N PRO A 711 -12.59 -36.82 0.97
CA PRO A 711 -12.30 -36.49 -0.41
C PRO A 711 -12.47 -34.98 -0.59
N ARG A 712 -11.56 -34.34 -1.34
CA ARG A 712 -11.76 -32.95 -1.79
C ARG A 712 -13.02 -32.95 -2.66
N ASP A 713 -14.14 -32.56 -2.08
CA ASP A 713 -15.35 -32.21 -2.82
C ASP A 713 -15.05 -30.99 -3.71
N ASP A 714 -15.73 -30.88 -4.85
CA ASP A 714 -15.62 -29.89 -5.94
C ASP A 714 -15.80 -28.40 -5.53
N TYR A 715 -15.59 -28.04 -4.26
CA TYR A 715 -15.63 -26.67 -3.74
C TYR A 715 -14.45 -25.79 -4.19
N ASP A 716 -13.33 -26.37 -4.65
CA ASP A 716 -12.18 -25.59 -5.14
C ASP A 716 -12.55 -24.71 -6.36
N THR A 717 -13.54 -25.10 -7.17
CA THR A 717 -13.99 -24.29 -8.32
C THR A 717 -14.89 -23.09 -7.98
N GLU A 718 -15.45 -23.02 -6.77
CA GLU A 718 -16.25 -21.87 -6.31
C GLU A 718 -15.39 -20.89 -5.48
N GLU A 719 -14.32 -21.35 -4.83
CA GLU A 719 -13.32 -20.50 -4.18
C GLU A 719 -12.55 -19.65 -5.22
N GLU A 720 -12.23 -20.21 -6.38
CA GLU A 720 -11.63 -19.45 -7.51
C GLU A 720 -12.57 -18.39 -8.12
N LYS A 721 -13.87 -18.42 -7.81
CA LYS A 721 -14.85 -17.41 -8.27
C LYS A 721 -15.16 -16.34 -7.21
N MET A 722 -14.68 -16.48 -5.97
CA MET A 722 -14.88 -15.44 -4.98
C MET A 722 -14.02 -14.22 -5.34
N PRO A 723 -14.57 -13.00 -5.29
CA PRO A 723 -13.77 -11.82 -5.53
C PRO A 723 -12.65 -11.75 -4.50
N ASP A 724 -11.43 -11.41 -4.95
CA ASP A 724 -10.27 -11.29 -4.07
C ASP A 724 -10.62 -10.53 -2.79
N PRO A 725 -10.15 -11.02 -1.62
CA PRO A 725 -10.42 -10.36 -0.36
C PRO A 725 -9.88 -8.93 -0.38
N TRP A 726 -10.59 -8.02 0.27
CA TRP A 726 -10.15 -6.63 0.38
C TRP A 726 -8.88 -6.54 1.24
N ASN A 727 -7.73 -6.33 0.60
CA ASN A 727 -6.41 -6.30 1.23
C ASN A 727 -5.62 -5.03 0.85
N ALA A 728 -6.32 -3.90 0.73
CA ALA A 728 -5.73 -2.65 0.30
C ALA A 728 -4.78 -2.07 1.36
N VAL A 729 -3.51 -1.92 1.01
CA VAL A 729 -2.49 -1.27 1.84
C VAL A 729 -1.96 -0.06 1.09
N CYS A 730 -1.94 1.10 1.75
CA CYS A 730 -1.41 2.34 1.20
C CYS A 730 -0.20 2.78 2.03
N ILE A 731 0.90 3.10 1.37
CA ILE A 731 2.06 3.71 2.03
C ILE A 731 1.91 5.22 1.97
N VAL A 732 1.86 5.84 3.14
CA VAL A 732 1.65 7.29 3.29
C VAL A 732 2.78 7.93 4.08
N GLY A 733 3.24 9.08 3.61
CA GLY A 733 4.28 9.90 4.21
C GLY A 733 3.74 11.27 4.55
N ILE A 734 3.91 11.73 5.79
CA ILE A 734 3.64 13.11 6.17
C ILE A 734 4.95 13.91 6.16
N ARG A 735 4.90 15.11 5.60
CA ARG A 735 5.93 16.14 5.69
C ARG A 735 5.35 17.35 6.41
N VAL A 736 6.09 17.88 7.37
CA VAL A 736 5.70 19.02 8.19
C VAL A 736 6.77 20.08 8.04
N TYR A 737 6.44 21.22 7.47
CA TYR A 737 7.35 22.36 7.33
C TYR A 737 6.97 23.45 8.33
N SER A 738 7.95 24.01 9.03
CA SER A 738 7.78 25.11 9.96
C SER A 738 9.05 25.93 10.10
N LYS A 739 8.96 27.16 10.60
CA LYS A 739 10.14 27.97 10.95
C LYS A 739 10.59 27.75 12.41
N ASP A 740 9.87 26.92 13.18
CA ASP A 740 10.28 26.50 14.52
C ASP A 740 11.54 25.61 14.47
N ALA A 741 12.58 26.02 15.19
CA ALA A 741 13.84 25.30 15.28
C ALA A 741 13.74 23.95 16.02
N ASN A 742 12.76 23.79 16.91
CA ASN A 742 12.57 22.59 17.73
C ASN A 742 11.33 21.78 17.33
N LEU A 743 10.90 21.88 16.07
CA LEU A 743 9.78 21.13 15.52
C LEU A 743 9.95 19.62 15.79
N GLU A 744 8.94 19.01 16.41
CA GLU A 744 8.92 17.57 16.70
C GLU A 744 7.71 16.89 16.03
N LEU A 745 7.97 15.77 15.35
CA LEU A 745 6.96 14.93 14.71
C LEU A 745 7.05 13.51 15.27
N ARG A 746 5.94 12.98 15.79
CA ARG A 746 5.83 11.62 16.35
C ARG A 746 4.81 10.78 15.58
N THR A 747 5.03 9.47 15.55
CA THR A 747 4.12 8.51 14.93
C THR A 747 3.39 7.68 15.99
N VAL A 748 2.07 7.56 15.83
CA VAL A 748 1.18 6.82 16.73
C VAL A 748 0.96 5.40 16.18
N ILE A 749 1.12 4.37 17.01
CA ILE A 749 0.79 2.97 16.66
C ILE A 749 -0.60 2.63 17.20
N GLU A 750 -1.24 1.62 16.58
CA GLU A 750 -2.44 0.98 17.10
C GLU A 750 -2.30 0.61 18.59
N GLY A 751 -3.25 1.09 19.40
CA GLY A 751 -3.22 0.94 20.87
C GLY A 751 -2.76 2.19 21.62
N GLY A 752 -2.40 3.29 20.93
CA GLY A 752 -1.98 4.54 21.55
C GLY A 752 -0.52 4.53 22.02
N GLU A 753 0.22 3.45 21.74
CA GLU A 753 1.66 3.41 21.98
C GLU A 753 2.35 4.35 20.97
N LEU A 754 3.05 5.35 21.50
CA LEU A 754 3.93 6.20 20.72
C LEU A 754 5.19 5.41 20.36
N LEU A 755 5.65 5.51 19.11
CA LEU A 755 6.96 4.99 18.75
C LEU A 755 8.02 5.77 19.56
N GLU A 756 8.67 5.09 20.53
CA GLU A 756 9.75 5.69 21.32
C GLU A 756 10.87 6.23 20.42
N GLY A 757 11.30 7.46 20.72
CA GLY A 757 12.35 8.19 20.01
C GLY A 757 11.90 9.49 19.36
N GLY A 758 10.59 9.80 19.34
CA GLY A 758 10.02 11.02 18.74
C GLY A 758 10.29 11.09 17.24
N MET A 759 11.52 11.45 16.89
CA MET A 759 12.11 11.40 15.56
C MET A 759 12.92 10.11 15.25
N GLY A 760 13.19 9.21 16.20
CA GLY A 760 13.98 7.97 15.97
C GLY A 760 15.44 8.22 15.52
N GLU A 761 16.19 7.16 15.16
CA GLU A 761 17.62 7.26 14.78
C GLU A 761 17.88 8.15 13.55
N LYS A 762 16.90 8.27 12.64
CA LYS A 762 16.97 9.12 11.43
C LYS A 762 16.49 10.55 11.65
N GLY A 763 16.07 10.91 12.88
CA GLY A 763 15.50 12.22 13.17
C GLY A 763 16.40 13.41 12.85
N ALA A 764 17.69 13.28 13.12
CA ALA A 764 18.68 14.30 12.77
C ALA A 764 18.87 14.44 11.25
N ALA A 765 18.73 13.36 10.48
CA ALA A 765 18.81 13.38 9.02
C ALA A 765 17.52 13.93 8.37
N ASP A 766 16.36 13.73 9.01
CA ASP A 766 15.09 14.30 8.54
C ASP A 766 15.02 15.82 8.80
N LEU A 767 15.58 16.32 9.91
CA LEU A 767 15.58 17.75 10.29
C LEU A 767 16.35 18.69 9.34
N ASP A 768 17.32 18.17 8.55
CA ASP A 768 18.14 18.98 7.62
C ASP A 768 17.57 19.02 6.20
N ASN A 769 16.48 18.28 5.93
CA ASN A 769 16.00 18.12 4.56
C ASN A 769 15.24 19.35 4.03
N ALA A 770 14.57 20.18 4.86
CA ALA A 770 13.89 21.40 4.35
C ALA A 770 14.82 22.34 3.58
N GLN A 771 16.01 22.62 4.12
CA GLN A 771 16.99 23.51 3.50
C GLN A 771 17.52 22.92 2.18
N ALA A 772 17.54 21.59 2.04
CA ALA A 772 17.84 20.91 0.78
C ALA A 772 16.62 20.86 -0.17
N ASN A 773 15.39 20.79 0.36
CA ASN A 773 14.15 20.48 -0.35
C ASN A 773 13.52 21.66 -1.08
N ALA A 774 14.17 22.81 -1.18
CA ALA A 774 13.37 24.00 -1.45
C ALA A 774 14.06 25.22 -2.07
N GLY A 775 15.24 25.00 -2.61
CA GLY A 775 15.94 26.06 -3.36
C GLY A 775 16.45 27.23 -2.53
N GLY A 776 16.58 27.06 -1.22
CA GLY A 776 17.49 27.85 -0.41
C GLY A 776 18.93 27.42 -0.63
N SER A 777 19.87 28.37 -0.59
CA SER A 777 21.30 28.05 -0.59
C SER A 777 21.66 27.37 0.73
N ARG A 778 22.42 26.27 0.71
CA ARG A 778 23.02 25.75 1.95
C ARG A 778 23.98 26.82 2.50
N LEU A 779 24.16 26.90 3.82
CA LEU A 779 25.05 27.88 4.45
C LEU A 779 26.47 27.88 3.85
N GLU A 780 26.92 26.74 3.31
CA GLU A 780 28.22 26.56 2.64
C GLU A 780 28.22 26.95 1.13
N ASP A 781 27.06 27.10 0.48
CA ASP A 781 26.98 27.46 -0.94
C ASP A 781 27.29 28.95 -1.20
N LYS A 782 27.16 29.82 -0.19
CA LYS A 782 27.52 31.25 -0.30
C LYS A 782 29.02 31.47 -0.52
N GLU A 783 29.86 30.46 -0.29
CA GLU A 783 31.31 30.51 -0.50
C GLU A 783 31.78 29.76 -1.78
N ARG A 784 30.87 29.16 -2.56
CA ARG A 784 31.27 28.43 -3.77
C ARG A 784 31.54 29.40 -4.93
N PRO A 785 32.66 29.23 -5.68
CA PRO A 785 32.97 30.09 -6.81
C PRO A 785 31.88 30.03 -7.89
N SER A 786 31.61 31.16 -8.56
CA SER A 786 30.61 31.29 -9.65
C SER A 786 30.89 30.40 -10.87
N SER A 787 32.09 29.82 -10.97
CA SER A 787 32.44 28.78 -11.93
C SER A 787 32.48 27.43 -11.23
N TYR A 788 31.51 26.57 -11.50
CA TYR A 788 31.60 25.17 -11.12
C TYR A 788 32.85 24.55 -11.76
N PRO A 789 33.70 23.87 -11.00
CA PRO A 789 34.90 23.31 -11.56
C PRO A 789 34.51 22.23 -12.56
N SER A 790 35.07 22.28 -13.77
CA SER A 790 35.30 21.05 -14.52
C SER A 790 36.18 20.19 -13.62
N VAL A 791 35.59 19.28 -12.83
CA VAL A 791 36.34 18.56 -11.79
C VAL A 791 37.17 17.48 -12.46
N ILE A 792 38.28 17.89 -13.06
CA ILE A 792 39.46 17.06 -13.19
C ILE A 792 39.89 16.80 -11.74
N ARG A 793 40.11 15.55 -11.35
CA ARG A 793 40.66 15.24 -10.01
C ARG A 793 41.90 16.11 -9.77
N ARG A 794 42.18 16.47 -8.50
CA ARG A 794 43.39 17.25 -8.14
C ARG A 794 44.70 16.60 -8.63
N ASP A 795 44.69 15.30 -8.95
CA ASP A 795 45.79 14.49 -9.48
C ASP A 795 45.81 14.39 -11.03
N GLY A 796 44.88 15.02 -11.75
CA GLY A 796 44.76 14.90 -13.21
C GLY A 796 44.03 13.64 -13.71
N GLY A 797 43.48 12.82 -12.80
CA GLY A 797 42.73 11.60 -13.13
C GLY A 797 41.30 11.83 -13.67
N LEU A 798 40.81 10.89 -14.47
CA LEU A 798 39.43 10.85 -15.00
C LEU A 798 38.43 10.58 -13.86
N LEU A 799 37.31 11.33 -13.82
CA LEU A 799 36.17 11.08 -12.92
C LEU A 799 35.58 9.70 -13.18
N THR A 800 35.50 8.86 -12.15
CA THR A 800 34.78 7.58 -12.21
C THR A 800 33.32 7.76 -11.76
N PRO A 801 32.41 6.83 -12.12
CA PRO A 801 31.04 6.82 -11.59
C PRO A 801 30.99 6.73 -10.06
N GLY A 802 31.96 6.04 -9.45
CA GLY A 802 32.13 5.97 -8.00
C GLY A 802 32.47 7.34 -7.39
N ASP A 803 33.38 8.09 -8.01
CA ASP A 803 33.71 9.46 -7.59
C ASP A 803 32.49 10.38 -7.71
N MET A 804 31.73 10.28 -8.81
CA MET A 804 30.52 11.06 -8.97
C MET A 804 29.43 10.68 -7.96
N SER A 805 29.23 9.39 -7.69
CA SER A 805 28.32 8.94 -6.64
C SER A 805 28.74 9.44 -5.26
N ALA A 806 30.05 9.50 -4.98
CA ALA A 806 30.57 10.06 -3.73
C ALA A 806 30.31 11.57 -3.66
N MET A 807 30.61 12.33 -4.72
CA MET A 807 30.32 13.76 -4.81
C MET A 807 28.83 14.07 -4.68
N MET A 808 27.96 13.24 -5.26
CA MET A 808 26.49 13.39 -5.13
C MET A 808 26.05 13.12 -3.70
N ARG A 809 26.59 12.08 -3.05
CA ARG A 809 26.29 11.77 -1.65
C ARG A 809 26.76 12.86 -0.70
N GLU A 810 27.95 13.40 -0.93
CA GLU A 810 28.50 14.55 -0.19
C GLU A 810 27.64 15.81 -0.44
N TYR A 811 27.34 16.11 -1.71
CA TYR A 811 26.47 17.22 -2.09
C TYR A 811 25.10 17.10 -1.44
N LEU A 812 24.55 15.90 -1.32
CA LEU A 812 23.25 15.67 -0.70
C LEU A 812 23.33 15.52 0.83
N ARG A 813 24.53 15.43 1.43
CA ARG A 813 24.75 15.04 2.85
C ARG A 813 24.00 13.73 3.20
N ILE A 814 23.98 12.78 2.27
CA ILE A 814 23.41 11.45 2.52
C ILE A 814 24.38 10.69 3.42
N ASP A 815 24.11 10.68 4.73
CA ASP A 815 24.82 9.79 5.65
C ASP A 815 24.61 8.33 5.22
N SER A 816 25.71 7.61 5.15
CA SER A 816 25.80 6.27 4.58
C SER A 816 24.92 5.26 5.33
N GLY A 817 24.02 4.61 4.59
CA GLY A 817 23.35 3.39 5.03
C GLY A 817 21.99 3.21 4.39
N SER A 818 21.92 2.37 3.35
CA SER A 818 20.69 1.71 2.83
C SER A 818 19.75 2.40 1.82
N SER A 819 19.83 3.69 1.46
CA SER A 819 18.79 4.31 0.58
C SER A 819 19.15 4.55 -0.90
N SER A 820 20.42 4.60 -1.31
CA SER A 820 20.77 5.28 -2.58
C SER A 820 21.52 4.45 -3.63
N MET A 821 21.07 3.23 -3.92
CA MET A 821 21.45 2.51 -5.15
C MET A 821 20.32 2.55 -6.16
N VAL A 822 20.24 3.67 -6.89
CA VAL A 822 19.36 3.81 -8.05
C VAL A 822 20.00 3.07 -9.23
N ASN A 823 19.34 2.02 -9.71
CA ASN A 823 19.53 1.38 -11.02
C ASN A 823 20.98 1.11 -11.46
N THR A 824 21.83 0.59 -10.57
CA THR A 824 23.11 -0.02 -10.96
C THR A 824 23.03 -1.52 -10.71
N PRO A 825 22.84 -2.37 -11.74
CA PRO A 825 23.05 -3.80 -11.56
C PRO A 825 24.56 -3.99 -11.36
N GLY A 826 25.00 -4.23 -10.13
CA GLY A 826 26.42 -4.53 -9.88
C GLY A 826 26.99 -4.22 -8.50
N ALA A 827 26.24 -3.70 -7.53
CA ALA A 827 26.74 -3.68 -6.16
C ALA A 827 26.48 -5.05 -5.52
N ALA A 828 27.56 -5.83 -5.38
CA ALA A 828 27.56 -7.10 -4.70
C ALA A 828 26.87 -6.98 -3.33
N THR A 829 25.96 -7.90 -3.06
CA THR A 829 25.49 -8.22 -1.71
C THR A 829 26.69 -8.42 -0.78
N PRO A 830 26.67 -7.93 0.47
CA PRO A 830 27.60 -8.39 1.49
C PRO A 830 27.19 -9.80 1.91
N LEU A 831 27.54 -10.78 1.09
CA LEU A 831 27.69 -12.17 1.50
C LEU A 831 29.18 -12.43 1.71
N GLU A 832 29.77 -11.83 2.73
CA GLU A 832 31.01 -12.36 3.31
C GLU A 832 30.63 -13.37 4.38
N GLY A 833 30.46 -14.61 3.90
CA GLY A 833 30.44 -15.78 4.75
C GLY A 833 31.80 -15.98 5.41
N GLU A 834 31.74 -16.32 6.69
CA GLU A 834 32.79 -17.02 7.42
C GLU A 834 33.38 -18.14 6.55
N THR A 835 34.58 -17.92 6.02
CA THR A 835 35.44 -19.01 5.56
C THR A 835 36.62 -19.10 6.52
N LYS A 836 36.40 -19.85 7.61
CA LYS A 836 37.49 -20.45 8.38
C LYS A 836 38.18 -21.49 7.49
N ARG A 837 39.49 -21.29 7.31
CA ARG A 837 40.57 -22.28 7.15
C ARG A 837 40.18 -23.64 6.53
N LEU A 838 40.73 -23.90 5.34
CA LEU A 838 41.71 -24.96 5.12
C LEU A 838 42.56 -24.63 3.89
#